data_AF-A0A672IGY3-F1
#
_entry.id   AF-A0A672IGY3-F1
#
_cell.length_a   1.000
_cell.length_b   1.000
_cell.length_c   1.000
_cell.angle_alpha   90.00
_cell.angle_beta   90.00
_cell.angle_gamma   90.00
#
_symmetry.space_group_name_H-M   'P 1'
#
loop_
_entity.id
_entity.type
_entity.pdbx_description
1 polymer ?
#
loop_
_entity_poly.entity_id
_entity_poly.type
_entity_poly.pdbx_seq_one_letter_code
_entity_poly.pdbx_strand_id
1 'polypeptide(L)'
;PDLIVQVIHGADETYVFFSIVPQWLHYEAGFLVCTTFGIVFVVLTPIIAMCFCVCRCCENCGGEMHQRQRKNADFLIAYAANHNMSTQIKSTRRLINTNMRDLKTFANNTPAQIDYLTAQYTTAKNKVLSDLDNIGPLLGGRIHSQLEKEVVPSLDSALRMAGAMRETKEALENVSSSLEVLQDGMGKLQASLSVERSSLSNTLSDPACTNGALGINADFSNLPDVSHALTNVNTVLKTDLSNIVQKGYSSFNDTPRLVKDQTKNISRFLPRVKGMLDKIGTEINGFAKMFPVEASLANFTIFLSERQKMCVLQVDRLCGGQATPTTRGCLSNTGGNLLMAGVGFTFIFAWVLMAIVTTMFVVGGNVEKLVCEPLANRQLFKIIDTPFLVHPEKKNFLPGMLFQNPNIDLTLGSMYRECYDNNGLYHALQLETMFNINSFLNRTVYNRDLAKVFESVQVDLQDITLLEQAGRDNLINFANSGIGHIDFEAYLAEVNKGVTLVDLLSFCNDLEAQADQLPRGALENALKGHASSIRNIHREQVVPLEQAMVIIPQHNHKLDPTKHLFLLLFQVKVTNILSAIDAAEYLITNNASHVVKQETKSYVHNLVGYFKQYTEWVKNSLTAEVAQCKPISNIVDSMEIVACSFIIDSVNTFWFGLGACCVLLLPSIIFSLKLAKYYRRMDTEDVFEE
;
A
#
# COMPACT_ATOMS: atom_id res chain seq x y z
N PRO A 1 -16.47 -26.65 35.16
CA PRO A 1 -15.73 -26.16 33.97
C PRO A 1 -15.25 -27.31 33.08
N ASP A 2 -14.51 -28.25 33.66
CA ASP A 2 -13.71 -29.25 32.94
C ASP A 2 -14.51 -30.41 32.34
N LEU A 3 -15.73 -30.65 32.85
CA LEU A 3 -16.62 -31.73 32.39
C LEU A 3 -17.02 -31.61 30.91
N ILE A 4 -16.98 -30.40 30.33
CA ILE A 4 -17.32 -30.16 28.91
C ILE A 4 -16.16 -30.56 27.97
N VAL A 5 -14.91 -30.54 28.44
CA VAL A 5 -13.73 -30.81 27.60
C VAL A 5 -13.54 -32.32 27.37
N GLN A 6 -13.87 -33.16 28.35
CA GLN A 6 -13.75 -34.62 28.21
C GLN A 6 -14.78 -35.25 27.25
N VAL A 7 -15.84 -34.53 26.86
CA VAL A 7 -16.86 -35.00 25.90
C VAL A 7 -16.35 -34.97 24.44
N ILE A 8 -15.26 -34.25 24.16
CA ILE A 8 -14.85 -33.92 22.78
C ILE A 8 -14.11 -35.08 22.07
N HIS A 9 -13.57 -36.06 22.81
CA HIS A 9 -12.84 -37.20 22.23
C HIS A 9 -13.66 -38.51 22.19
N GLY A 10 -14.77 -38.48 21.46
CA GLY A 10 -15.31 -39.65 20.76
C GLY A 10 -16.05 -40.70 21.60
N ALA A 11 -17.31 -40.42 21.97
CA ALA A 11 -18.28 -41.45 22.36
C ALA A 11 -19.71 -41.03 21.98
N ASP A 12 -20.45 -41.95 21.34
CA ASP A 12 -21.91 -42.15 21.33
C ASP A 12 -22.87 -40.94 21.49
N GLU A 13 -23.82 -40.82 20.55
CA GLU A 13 -25.03 -39.98 20.69
C GLU A 13 -25.78 -40.25 22.01
N THR A 14 -25.73 -41.51 22.45
CA THR A 14 -26.26 -42.02 23.73
C THR A 14 -25.78 -41.22 24.95
N TYR A 15 -24.55 -40.71 24.98
CA TYR A 15 -24.00 -39.98 26.14
C TYR A 15 -24.43 -38.52 26.21
N VAL A 16 -24.68 -37.86 25.07
CA VAL A 16 -25.28 -36.51 25.05
C VAL A 16 -26.70 -36.59 25.61
N PHE A 17 -27.46 -37.60 25.20
CA PHE A 17 -28.79 -37.88 25.75
C PHE A 17 -28.72 -38.15 27.27
N PHE A 18 -27.86 -39.07 27.71
CA PHE A 18 -27.79 -39.48 29.12
C PHE A 18 -27.24 -38.41 30.09
N SER A 19 -26.55 -37.39 29.60
CA SER A 19 -26.01 -36.29 30.43
C SER A 19 -26.96 -35.10 30.57
N ILE A 20 -27.82 -34.84 29.58
CA ILE A 20 -28.87 -33.81 29.64
C ILE A 20 -30.05 -34.30 30.50
N VAL A 21 -30.43 -35.57 30.34
CA VAL A 21 -31.60 -36.21 30.97
C VAL A 21 -31.72 -36.01 32.50
N PRO A 22 -30.67 -36.08 33.34
CA PRO A 22 -30.82 -35.91 34.79
C PRO A 22 -31.20 -34.49 35.23
N GLN A 23 -30.62 -33.46 34.60
CA GLN A 23 -31.00 -32.07 34.86
C GLN A 23 -32.36 -31.72 34.25
N TRP A 24 -32.68 -32.31 33.09
CA TRP A 24 -34.02 -32.26 32.52
C TRP A 24 -35.06 -32.88 33.48
N LEU A 25 -34.85 -34.10 33.99
CA LEU A 25 -35.80 -34.78 34.89
C LEU A 25 -36.08 -33.99 36.17
N HIS A 26 -35.06 -33.36 36.77
CA HIS A 26 -35.26 -32.59 38.01
C HIS A 26 -36.02 -31.28 37.77
N TYR A 27 -35.85 -30.66 36.59
CA TYR A 27 -36.66 -29.51 36.18
C TYR A 27 -38.09 -29.94 35.78
N GLU A 28 -38.22 -30.97 34.94
CA GLU A 28 -39.50 -31.51 34.50
C GLU A 28 -40.32 -32.08 35.66
N ALA A 29 -39.72 -32.61 36.72
CA ALA A 29 -40.49 -33.13 37.86
C ALA A 29 -41.44 -32.08 38.45
N GLY A 30 -40.97 -30.85 38.67
CA GLY A 30 -41.83 -29.74 39.12
C GLY A 30 -42.84 -29.30 38.06
N PHE A 31 -42.43 -29.30 36.80
CA PHE A 31 -43.24 -28.88 35.65
C PHE A 31 -44.40 -29.85 35.34
N LEU A 32 -44.13 -31.16 35.37
CA LEU A 32 -45.08 -32.26 35.24
C LEU A 32 -46.06 -32.27 36.41
N VAL A 33 -45.59 -32.04 37.65
CA VAL A 33 -46.48 -31.92 38.82
C VAL A 33 -47.44 -30.72 38.66
N CYS A 34 -46.95 -29.54 38.29
CA CYS A 34 -47.83 -28.38 38.02
C CYS A 34 -48.79 -28.63 36.85
N THR A 35 -48.33 -29.23 35.76
CA THR A 35 -49.14 -29.52 34.56
C THR A 35 -50.22 -30.56 34.85
N THR A 36 -49.90 -31.62 35.59
CA THR A 36 -50.87 -32.65 35.98
C THR A 36 -51.90 -32.11 36.96
N PHE A 37 -51.53 -31.26 37.94
CA PHE A 37 -52.50 -30.55 38.77
C PHE A 37 -53.42 -29.63 37.94
N GLY A 38 -52.89 -28.93 36.94
CA GLY A 38 -53.68 -28.11 36.01
C GLY A 38 -54.71 -28.94 35.22
N ILE A 39 -54.28 -30.05 34.61
CA ILE A 39 -55.15 -30.97 33.87
C ILE A 39 -56.21 -31.60 34.79
N VAL A 40 -55.83 -32.03 36.00
CA VAL A 40 -56.76 -32.58 36.99
C VAL A 40 -57.80 -31.54 37.42
N PHE A 41 -57.42 -30.27 37.60
CA PHE A 41 -58.38 -29.19 37.87
C PHE A 41 -59.37 -29.01 36.70
N VAL A 42 -58.86 -28.99 35.46
CA VAL A 42 -59.67 -28.81 34.23
C VAL A 42 -60.68 -29.96 34.04
N VAL A 43 -60.33 -31.19 34.44
CA VAL A 43 -61.25 -32.35 34.35
C VAL A 43 -62.21 -32.43 35.55
N LEU A 44 -61.74 -32.23 36.78
CA LEU A 44 -62.58 -32.36 37.98
C LEU A 44 -63.58 -31.22 38.14
N THR A 45 -63.23 -29.99 37.77
CA THR A 45 -64.10 -28.81 37.94
C THR A 45 -65.45 -28.95 37.23
N PRO A 46 -65.54 -29.32 35.93
CA PRO A 46 -66.84 -29.50 35.27
C PRO A 46 -67.61 -30.71 35.81
N ILE A 47 -66.93 -31.78 36.25
CA ILE A 47 -67.58 -32.93 36.90
C ILE A 47 -68.23 -32.50 38.23
N ILE A 48 -67.48 -31.80 39.08
CA ILE A 48 -67.96 -31.25 40.35
C ILE A 48 -69.11 -30.26 40.10
N ALA A 49 -68.97 -29.35 39.12
CA ALA A 49 -70.01 -28.41 38.74
C ALA A 49 -71.30 -29.11 38.28
N MET A 50 -71.21 -30.19 37.50
CA MET A 50 -72.35 -30.97 37.03
C MET A 50 -73.03 -31.72 38.20
N CYS A 51 -72.25 -32.35 39.09
CA CYS A 51 -72.77 -32.96 40.31
C CYS A 51 -73.49 -31.94 41.21
N PHE A 52 -72.91 -30.76 41.46
CA PHE A 52 -73.57 -29.70 42.23
C PHE A 52 -74.80 -29.13 41.52
N CYS A 53 -74.82 -29.08 40.19
CA CYS A 53 -75.99 -28.69 39.41
C CYS A 53 -77.13 -29.70 39.61
N VAL A 54 -76.88 -30.99 39.42
CA VAL A 54 -77.87 -32.07 39.64
C VAL A 54 -78.36 -32.10 41.08
N CYS A 55 -77.47 -32.10 42.08
CA CYS A 55 -77.85 -32.08 43.50
C CYS A 55 -78.66 -30.83 43.90
N ARG A 56 -78.54 -29.72 43.16
CA ARG A 56 -79.35 -28.51 43.37
C ARG A 56 -80.67 -28.55 42.61
N CYS A 57 -80.73 -29.17 41.43
CA CYS A 57 -81.98 -29.44 40.71
C CYS A 57 -82.87 -30.48 41.43
N CYS A 58 -82.28 -31.35 42.25
CA CYS A 58 -82.98 -32.30 43.12
C CYS A 58 -83.21 -31.79 44.56
N GLU A 59 -83.10 -30.48 44.78
CA GLU A 59 -83.35 -29.72 46.04
C GLU A 59 -82.56 -30.12 47.31
N ASN A 60 -81.91 -31.29 47.35
CA ASN A 60 -81.12 -31.86 48.46
C ASN A 60 -79.91 -31.02 48.95
N CYS A 61 -79.71 -29.78 48.48
CA CYS A 61 -78.51 -28.97 48.74
C CYS A 61 -78.82 -27.47 48.91
N GLY A 62 -79.21 -27.06 50.13
CA GLY A 62 -79.43 -25.64 50.47
C GLY A 62 -79.81 -25.32 51.92
N GLY A 63 -78.94 -25.59 52.91
CA GLY A 63 -79.25 -25.30 54.33
C GLY A 63 -79.40 -23.80 54.69
N GLU A 64 -79.83 -23.50 55.91
CA GLU A 64 -80.25 -22.16 56.39
C GLU A 64 -79.10 -21.17 56.71
N MET A 65 -79.42 -20.00 57.29
CA MET A 65 -78.66 -18.75 57.12
C MET A 65 -78.51 -17.90 58.43
N HIS A 66 -77.29 -17.74 58.97
CA HIS A 66 -76.95 -16.81 60.08
C HIS A 66 -75.48 -16.30 60.03
N GLN A 67 -75.21 -15.05 60.46
CA GLN A 67 -74.34 -14.12 59.69
C GLN A 67 -73.16 -13.41 60.42
N ARG A 68 -72.00 -13.27 59.74
CA ARG A 68 -71.19 -12.00 59.66
C ARG A 68 -70.24 -11.99 58.43
N GLN A 69 -69.51 -10.90 58.20
CA GLN A 69 -68.83 -10.51 56.93
C GLN A 69 -67.36 -10.10 57.23
N ARG A 70 -66.37 -9.88 56.32
CA ARG A 70 -66.21 -9.65 54.83
C ARG A 70 -64.70 -9.97 54.49
N LYS A 71 -63.97 -9.72 53.38
CA LYS A 71 -64.04 -9.02 52.05
C LYS A 71 -62.87 -9.57 51.16
N ASN A 72 -62.83 -9.39 49.82
CA ASN A 72 -61.65 -9.67 48.95
C ASN A 72 -61.48 -8.63 47.81
N ALA A 73 -60.35 -8.62 47.08
CA ALA A 73 -60.06 -7.70 45.95
C ALA A 73 -58.91 -8.19 45.03
N ASP A 74 -59.23 -8.61 43.79
CA ASP A 74 -58.31 -9.47 42.99
C ASP A 74 -58.07 -9.04 41.52
N PHE A 75 -58.54 -7.86 41.06
CA PHE A 75 -58.50 -7.48 39.63
C PHE A 75 -57.26 -6.70 39.15
N LEU A 76 -56.35 -6.31 40.06
CA LEU A 76 -55.23 -5.40 39.75
C LEU A 76 -54.10 -6.05 38.93
N ILE A 77 -53.82 -7.34 39.13
CA ILE A 77 -52.64 -8.02 38.56
C ILE A 77 -52.78 -8.21 37.04
N ALA A 78 -53.94 -8.66 36.55
CA ALA A 78 -54.20 -8.83 35.13
C ALA A 78 -54.17 -7.48 34.36
N TYR A 79 -54.65 -6.39 34.99
CA TYR A 79 -54.54 -5.04 34.44
C TYR A 79 -53.08 -4.59 34.36
N ALA A 80 -52.27 -4.83 35.40
CA ALA A 80 -50.84 -4.52 35.40
C ALA A 80 -50.07 -5.28 34.31
N ALA A 81 -50.35 -6.58 34.12
CA ALA A 81 -49.73 -7.38 33.06
C ALA A 81 -50.07 -6.84 31.65
N ASN A 82 -51.35 -6.54 31.37
CA ASN A 82 -51.76 -5.95 30.09
C ASN A 82 -51.18 -4.54 29.87
N HIS A 83 -51.10 -3.72 30.92
CA HIS A 83 -50.47 -2.41 30.86
C HIS A 83 -48.98 -2.50 30.53
N ASN A 84 -48.25 -3.41 31.21
CA ASN A 84 -46.83 -3.67 30.95
C ASN A 84 -46.60 -4.18 29.52
N MET A 85 -47.41 -5.13 29.02
CA MET A 85 -47.29 -5.59 27.64
C MET A 85 -47.57 -4.45 26.63
N SER A 86 -48.52 -3.56 26.92
CA SER A 86 -48.84 -2.39 26.09
C SER A 86 -47.73 -1.32 26.07
N THR A 87 -46.99 -1.14 27.17
CA THR A 87 -45.79 -0.26 27.19
C THR A 87 -44.59 -0.93 26.52
N GLN A 88 -44.34 -2.21 26.78
CA GLN A 88 -43.21 -2.94 26.18
C GLN A 88 -43.36 -3.18 24.67
N ILE A 89 -44.57 -3.29 24.13
CA ILE A 89 -44.78 -3.29 22.66
C ILE A 89 -44.35 -1.95 22.02
N LYS A 90 -44.41 -0.83 22.76
CA LYS A 90 -43.98 0.49 22.25
C LYS A 90 -42.45 0.64 22.32
N SER A 91 -41.78 0.15 23.37
CA SER A 91 -40.32 0.10 23.45
C SER A 91 -39.75 -0.84 22.37
N THR A 92 -40.31 -2.06 22.26
CA THR A 92 -40.04 -3.04 21.19
C THR A 92 -40.04 -2.42 19.81
N ARG A 93 -41.13 -1.72 19.44
CA ARG A 93 -41.26 -1.07 18.13
C ARG A 93 -40.17 -0.03 17.89
N ARG A 94 -39.82 0.77 18.91
CA ARG A 94 -38.76 1.79 18.80
C ARG A 94 -37.37 1.17 18.64
N LEU A 95 -37.07 0.11 19.39
CA LEU A 95 -35.78 -0.60 19.34
C LEU A 95 -35.57 -1.22 17.95
N ILE A 96 -36.49 -2.08 17.50
CA ILE A 96 -36.38 -2.77 16.21
C ILE A 96 -36.44 -1.78 15.05
N ASN A 97 -37.31 -0.76 15.05
CA ASN A 97 -37.32 0.26 14.00
C ASN A 97 -36.06 1.15 13.98
N THR A 98 -35.21 1.10 15.01
CA THR A 98 -33.91 1.78 15.01
C THR A 98 -32.85 0.85 14.45
N ASN A 99 -32.64 -0.32 15.04
CA ASN A 99 -31.62 -1.26 14.57
C ASN A 99 -31.88 -1.75 13.13
N MET A 100 -33.13 -1.86 12.68
CA MET A 100 -33.48 -2.16 11.28
C MET A 100 -33.22 -0.97 10.32
N ARG A 101 -33.29 0.29 10.80
CA ARG A 101 -32.84 1.47 10.02
C ARG A 101 -31.32 1.48 9.92
N ASP A 102 -30.64 1.09 10.98
CA ASP A 102 -29.17 1.07 11.02
C ASP A 102 -28.65 -0.07 10.12
N LEU A 103 -29.30 -1.24 10.09
CA LEU A 103 -29.05 -2.29 9.11
C LEU A 103 -29.37 -1.85 7.67
N LYS A 104 -30.46 -1.10 7.42
CA LYS A 104 -30.72 -0.52 6.09
C LYS A 104 -29.62 0.46 5.68
N THR A 105 -29.12 1.26 6.62
CA THR A 105 -28.04 2.22 6.39
C THR A 105 -26.72 1.51 6.09
N PHE A 106 -26.40 0.45 6.83
CA PHE A 106 -25.30 -0.47 6.57
C PHE A 106 -25.39 -1.10 5.16
N ALA A 107 -26.53 -1.67 4.80
CA ALA A 107 -26.74 -2.34 3.50
C ALA A 107 -26.66 -1.36 2.33
N ASN A 108 -27.17 -0.12 2.50
CA ASN A 108 -27.10 0.92 1.47
C ASN A 108 -25.70 1.54 1.33
N ASN A 109 -24.96 1.69 2.43
CA ASN A 109 -23.63 2.34 2.42
C ASN A 109 -22.50 1.38 2.06
N THR A 110 -22.65 0.07 2.33
CA THR A 110 -21.64 -0.96 2.03
C THR A 110 -21.18 -0.95 0.58
N PRO A 111 -22.07 -0.90 -0.45
CA PRO A 111 -21.66 -0.74 -1.85
C PRO A 111 -20.77 0.50 -2.07
N ALA A 112 -21.20 1.67 -1.59
CA ALA A 112 -20.45 2.92 -1.80
C ALA A 112 -19.06 2.92 -1.13
N GLN A 113 -18.91 2.24 0.01
CA GLN A 113 -17.59 2.05 0.66
C GLN A 113 -16.68 1.12 -0.15
N ILE A 114 -17.23 0.04 -0.72
CA ILE A 114 -16.51 -0.89 -1.61
C ILE A 114 -16.12 -0.20 -2.92
N ASP A 115 -17.03 0.59 -3.50
CA ASP A 115 -16.79 1.39 -4.70
C ASP A 115 -15.70 2.44 -4.44
N TYR A 116 -15.64 3.04 -3.24
CA TYR A 116 -14.55 3.94 -2.84
C TYR A 116 -13.19 3.24 -2.78
N LEU A 117 -13.09 2.06 -2.13
CA LEU A 117 -11.85 1.27 -2.14
C LEU A 117 -11.41 0.95 -3.58
N THR A 118 -12.37 0.56 -4.43
CA THR A 118 -12.16 0.18 -5.83
C THR A 118 -11.82 1.38 -6.72
N ALA A 119 -12.32 2.57 -6.41
CA ALA A 119 -11.91 3.82 -7.06
C ALA A 119 -10.46 4.18 -6.71
N GLN A 120 -10.03 3.99 -5.45
CA GLN A 120 -8.65 4.28 -5.03
C GLN A 120 -7.59 3.35 -5.67
N TYR A 121 -7.98 2.20 -6.22
CA TYR A 121 -7.10 1.42 -7.11
C TYR A 121 -6.60 2.26 -8.29
N THR A 122 -7.42 3.18 -8.81
CA THR A 122 -7.02 4.04 -9.92
C THR A 122 -5.83 4.93 -9.58
N THR A 123 -5.70 5.37 -8.31
CA THR A 123 -4.55 6.14 -7.81
C THR A 123 -3.26 5.33 -7.90
N ALA A 124 -3.24 4.11 -7.35
CA ALA A 124 -2.08 3.21 -7.42
C ALA A 124 -1.74 2.81 -8.87
N LYS A 125 -2.75 2.45 -9.67
CA LYS A 125 -2.62 2.12 -11.09
C LYS A 125 -2.07 3.31 -11.90
N ASN A 126 -2.53 4.53 -11.65
CA ASN A 126 -2.05 5.73 -12.33
C ASN A 126 -0.60 6.09 -11.94
N LYS A 127 -0.19 5.86 -10.67
CA LYS A 127 1.22 6.01 -10.26
C LYS A 127 2.12 5.02 -11.00
N VAL A 128 1.73 3.75 -11.07
CA VAL A 128 2.50 2.72 -11.79
C VAL A 128 2.51 2.97 -13.31
N LEU A 129 1.41 3.45 -13.91
CA LEU A 129 1.40 3.89 -15.30
C LEU A 129 2.39 5.05 -15.53
N SER A 130 2.33 6.10 -14.70
CA SER A 130 3.25 7.23 -14.78
C SER A 130 4.72 6.79 -14.68
N ASP A 131 5.05 5.87 -13.78
CA ASP A 131 6.42 5.38 -13.63
C ASP A 131 6.86 4.48 -14.81
N LEU A 132 5.93 3.79 -15.48
CA LEU A 132 6.19 3.02 -16.70
C LEU A 132 6.34 3.93 -17.93
N ASP A 133 5.53 4.98 -18.06
CA ASP A 133 5.69 6.00 -19.10
C ASP A 133 7.01 6.77 -18.93
N ASN A 134 7.47 6.92 -17.68
CA ASN A 134 8.75 7.50 -17.30
C ASN A 134 9.86 6.45 -17.04
N ILE A 135 9.74 5.23 -17.56
CA ILE A 135 10.75 4.17 -17.36
C ILE A 135 12.14 4.55 -17.91
N GLY A 136 12.20 5.39 -18.94
CA GLY A 136 13.47 5.92 -19.47
C GLY A 136 14.30 6.65 -18.41
N PRO A 137 13.86 7.82 -17.89
CA PRO A 137 14.58 8.49 -16.82
C PRO A 137 14.61 7.69 -15.50
N LEU A 138 13.57 6.90 -15.17
CA LEU A 138 13.52 6.18 -13.89
C LEU A 138 14.40 4.93 -13.84
N LEU A 139 14.41 4.08 -14.86
CA LEU A 139 15.24 2.87 -14.91
C LEU A 139 16.53 3.13 -15.68
N GLY A 140 16.42 3.65 -16.91
CA GLY A 140 17.56 3.96 -17.77
C GLY A 140 18.47 5.04 -17.20
N GLY A 141 17.94 6.03 -16.49
CA GLY A 141 18.74 7.03 -15.75
C GLY A 141 19.57 6.42 -14.60
N ARG A 142 19.07 5.38 -13.92
CA ARG A 142 19.88 4.65 -12.92
C ARG A 142 20.92 3.74 -13.58
N ILE A 143 20.57 3.05 -14.68
CA ILE A 143 21.54 2.24 -15.45
C ILE A 143 22.68 3.13 -15.96
N HIS A 144 22.36 4.26 -16.58
CA HIS A 144 23.31 5.28 -17.02
C HIS A 144 24.22 5.72 -15.87
N SER A 145 23.68 6.22 -14.75
CA SER A 145 24.52 6.72 -13.64
C SER A 145 25.35 5.66 -12.91
N GLN A 146 25.03 4.36 -13.05
CA GLN A 146 25.91 3.28 -12.58
C GLN A 146 27.10 3.06 -13.53
N LEU A 147 26.90 3.15 -14.86
CA LEU A 147 27.94 2.99 -15.88
C LEU A 147 28.79 4.26 -16.07
N GLU A 148 28.20 5.43 -15.84
CA GLU A 148 28.77 6.78 -15.98
C GLU A 148 30.15 6.91 -15.29
N LYS A 149 30.27 6.25 -14.13
CA LYS A 149 31.45 6.22 -13.26
C LYS A 149 32.72 5.70 -13.94
N GLU A 150 32.57 4.79 -14.90
CA GLU A 150 33.67 4.16 -15.64
C GLU A 150 33.77 4.74 -17.08
N VAL A 151 32.62 5.06 -17.68
CA VAL A 151 32.52 5.57 -19.07
C VAL A 151 33.01 7.01 -19.19
N VAL A 152 32.56 7.93 -18.32
CA VAL A 152 32.85 9.36 -18.45
C VAL A 152 34.34 9.70 -18.25
N PRO A 153 35.07 9.13 -17.27
CA PRO A 153 36.51 9.38 -17.11
C PRO A 153 37.34 8.85 -18.30
N SER A 154 36.89 7.76 -18.92
CA SER A 154 37.54 7.16 -20.09
C SER A 154 37.41 8.07 -21.32
N LEU A 155 36.21 8.63 -21.55
CA LEU A 155 35.96 9.61 -22.61
C LEU A 155 36.65 10.96 -22.36
N ASP A 156 36.69 11.47 -21.11
CA ASP A 156 37.42 12.72 -20.76
C ASP A 156 38.92 12.58 -21.06
N SER A 157 39.49 11.42 -20.75
CA SER A 157 40.91 11.13 -21.00
C SER A 157 41.24 11.15 -22.50
N ALA A 158 40.32 10.70 -23.37
CA ALA A 158 40.45 10.81 -24.82
C ALA A 158 40.24 12.25 -25.34
N LEU A 159 39.26 12.98 -24.81
CA LEU A 159 39.01 14.39 -25.17
C LEU A 159 40.21 15.29 -24.82
N ARG A 160 40.83 15.05 -23.66
CA ARG A 160 42.05 15.75 -23.25
C ARG A 160 43.27 15.37 -24.10
N MET A 161 43.33 14.15 -24.63
CA MET A 161 44.33 13.77 -25.63
C MET A 161 44.10 14.51 -26.95
N ALA A 162 42.85 14.67 -27.41
CA ALA A 162 42.53 15.49 -28.59
C ALA A 162 42.97 16.96 -28.44
N GLY A 163 42.82 17.53 -27.24
CA GLY A 163 43.40 18.83 -26.90
C GLY A 163 44.93 18.86 -27.02
N ALA A 164 45.61 17.89 -26.40
CA ALA A 164 47.07 17.76 -26.46
C ALA A 164 47.61 17.54 -27.89
N MET A 165 46.86 16.83 -28.76
CA MET A 165 47.21 16.66 -30.18
C MET A 165 47.29 17.99 -30.92
N ARG A 166 46.31 18.88 -30.71
CA ARG A 166 46.30 20.23 -31.30
C ARG A 166 47.46 21.09 -30.76
N GLU A 167 47.67 21.11 -29.45
CA GLU A 167 48.77 21.86 -28.83
C GLU A 167 50.15 21.37 -29.30
N THR A 168 50.30 20.06 -29.53
CA THR A 168 51.53 19.46 -30.07
C THR A 168 51.76 19.87 -31.53
N LYS A 169 50.70 19.95 -32.36
CA LYS A 169 50.79 20.49 -33.72
C LYS A 169 51.26 21.95 -33.70
N GLU A 170 50.61 22.80 -32.90
CA GLU A 170 50.94 24.23 -32.79
C GLU A 170 52.39 24.46 -32.33
N ALA A 171 52.89 23.62 -31.42
CA ALA A 171 54.30 23.64 -31.02
C ALA A 171 55.25 23.20 -32.15
N LEU A 172 54.93 22.13 -32.89
CA LEU A 172 55.74 21.63 -34.01
C LEU A 172 55.78 22.60 -35.19
N GLU A 173 54.67 23.28 -35.53
CA GLU A 173 54.66 24.32 -36.58
C GLU A 173 55.57 25.50 -36.21
N ASN A 174 55.53 25.95 -34.96
CA ASN A 174 56.39 27.03 -34.47
C ASN A 174 57.88 26.61 -34.43
N VAL A 175 58.20 25.38 -34.03
CA VAL A 175 59.58 24.86 -34.05
C VAL A 175 60.09 24.70 -35.49
N SER A 176 59.27 24.18 -36.41
CA SER A 176 59.62 24.01 -37.83
C SER A 176 59.95 25.35 -38.49
N SER A 177 59.07 26.35 -38.31
CA SER A 177 59.24 27.71 -38.84
C SER A 177 60.48 28.40 -38.24
N SER A 178 60.71 28.25 -36.93
CA SER A 178 61.89 28.81 -36.27
C SER A 178 63.19 28.14 -36.74
N LEU A 179 63.18 26.82 -36.96
CA LEU A 179 64.35 26.09 -37.45
C LEU A 179 64.73 26.51 -38.88
N GLU A 180 63.77 26.69 -39.78
CA GLU A 180 63.99 27.16 -41.16
C GLU A 180 64.66 28.56 -41.15
N VAL A 181 64.13 29.49 -40.35
CA VAL A 181 64.69 30.85 -40.16
C VAL A 181 66.11 30.80 -39.58
N LEU A 182 66.37 29.92 -38.60
CA LEU A 182 67.69 29.76 -38.01
C LEU A 182 68.71 29.15 -38.98
N GLN A 183 68.34 28.14 -39.77
CA GLN A 183 69.24 27.49 -40.72
C GLN A 183 69.61 28.40 -41.90
N ASP A 184 68.63 29.02 -42.56
CA ASP A 184 68.85 29.96 -43.67
C ASP A 184 69.57 31.24 -43.19
N GLY A 185 69.12 31.81 -42.07
CA GLY A 185 69.72 33.01 -41.49
C GLY A 185 71.16 32.79 -41.00
N MET A 186 71.46 31.64 -40.37
CA MET A 186 72.82 31.34 -39.92
C MET A 186 73.78 31.11 -41.10
N GLY A 187 73.32 30.44 -42.17
CA GLY A 187 74.10 30.29 -43.40
C GLY A 187 74.44 31.64 -44.06
N LYS A 188 73.47 32.56 -44.10
CA LYS A 188 73.69 33.94 -44.56
C LYS A 188 74.68 34.70 -43.68
N LEU A 189 74.51 34.63 -42.35
CA LEU A 189 75.39 35.28 -41.40
C LEU A 189 76.83 34.75 -41.48
N GLN A 190 77.01 33.44 -41.61
CA GLN A 190 78.32 32.81 -41.80
C GLN A 190 78.99 33.30 -43.09
N ALA A 191 78.24 33.44 -44.18
CA ALA A 191 78.75 34.00 -45.43
C ALA A 191 79.14 35.48 -45.28
N SER A 192 78.27 36.33 -44.72
CA SER A 192 78.55 37.76 -44.50
C SER A 192 79.73 38.00 -43.56
N LEU A 193 79.82 37.27 -42.44
CA LEU A 193 80.97 37.37 -41.52
C LEU A 193 82.26 36.83 -42.13
N SER A 194 82.19 35.80 -42.99
CA SER A 194 83.37 35.30 -43.72
C SER A 194 83.91 36.32 -44.73
N VAL A 195 83.02 37.00 -45.46
CA VAL A 195 83.39 38.10 -46.38
C VAL A 195 84.02 39.27 -45.64
N GLU A 196 83.40 39.76 -44.57
CA GLU A 196 83.98 40.86 -43.77
C GLU A 196 85.32 40.46 -43.13
N ARG A 197 85.43 39.24 -42.58
CA ARG A 197 86.68 38.72 -42.01
C ARG A 197 87.80 38.63 -43.05
N SER A 198 87.50 38.19 -44.27
CA SER A 198 88.48 38.19 -45.37
C SER A 198 88.87 39.60 -45.79
N SER A 199 87.89 40.50 -45.94
CA SER A 199 88.11 41.89 -46.36
C SER A 199 88.93 42.68 -45.32
N LEU A 200 88.57 42.58 -44.04
CA LEU A 200 89.32 43.16 -42.92
C LEU A 200 90.75 42.61 -42.83
N SER A 201 90.95 41.31 -43.10
CA SER A 201 92.29 40.72 -43.13
C SER A 201 93.15 41.24 -44.29
N ASN A 202 92.55 41.52 -45.46
CA ASN A 202 93.25 42.16 -46.57
C ASN A 202 93.60 43.63 -46.22
N THR A 203 92.64 44.37 -45.65
CA THR A 203 92.81 45.75 -45.19
C THR A 203 93.95 45.91 -44.16
N LEU A 204 94.11 44.94 -43.24
CA LEU A 204 95.14 44.99 -42.19
C LEU A 204 96.53 44.54 -42.65
N SER A 205 96.63 43.67 -43.67
CA SER A 205 97.88 43.29 -44.37
C SER A 205 99.04 42.71 -43.52
N ASP A 206 98.88 42.51 -42.21
CA ASP A 206 99.88 41.90 -41.33
C ASP A 206 99.51 40.46 -40.94
N PRO A 207 100.39 39.46 -41.18
CA PRO A 207 100.19 38.07 -40.72
C PRO A 207 100.01 37.90 -39.20
N ALA A 208 100.38 38.89 -38.38
CA ALA A 208 100.19 38.90 -36.93
C ALA A 208 98.80 39.40 -36.48
N CYS A 209 97.98 39.99 -37.36
CA CYS A 209 96.62 40.39 -37.02
C CYS A 209 95.72 39.15 -36.85
N THR A 210 95.51 38.72 -35.60
CA THR A 210 94.65 37.60 -35.23
C THR A 210 93.16 37.93 -35.38
N ASN A 211 92.70 38.10 -36.64
CA ASN A 211 91.31 38.30 -37.04
C ASN A 211 90.44 37.02 -36.86
N GLY A 212 90.72 36.25 -35.80
CA GLY A 212 90.19 34.90 -35.57
C GLY A 212 88.75 34.86 -35.07
N ALA A 213 88.25 35.97 -34.53
CA ALA A 213 87.08 36.00 -33.66
C ALA A 213 85.73 36.29 -34.34
N LEU A 214 85.73 36.81 -35.58
CA LEU A 214 84.49 36.96 -36.36
C LEU A 214 84.02 35.59 -36.87
N GLY A 215 82.87 35.13 -36.37
CA GLY A 215 82.25 33.87 -36.75
C GLY A 215 80.98 33.56 -35.94
N ILE A 216 80.24 32.55 -36.38
CA ILE A 216 79.03 32.02 -35.73
C ILE A 216 79.39 31.08 -34.56
N ASN A 217 78.52 30.95 -33.56
CA ASN A 217 78.75 30.09 -32.38
C ASN A 217 77.80 28.88 -32.29
N ALA A 218 76.50 29.09 -32.54
CA ALA A 218 75.53 28.00 -32.69
C ALA A 218 75.58 27.39 -34.11
N ASP A 219 75.39 26.08 -34.23
CA ASP A 219 75.25 25.39 -35.52
C ASP A 219 73.92 24.64 -35.61
N PHE A 220 72.98 25.21 -36.36
CA PHE A 220 71.67 24.61 -36.60
C PHE A 220 71.64 23.63 -37.78
N SER A 221 72.74 23.51 -38.54
CA SER A 221 72.81 22.72 -39.79
C SER A 221 72.68 21.22 -39.57
N ASN A 222 73.04 20.75 -38.37
CA ASN A 222 73.09 19.33 -38.00
C ASN A 222 71.91 18.88 -37.12
N LEU A 223 70.94 19.76 -36.82
CA LEU A 223 69.74 19.38 -36.08
C LEU A 223 68.77 18.55 -36.95
N PRO A 224 68.02 17.61 -36.36
CA PRO A 224 67.07 16.78 -37.11
C PRO A 224 65.88 17.60 -37.65
N ASP A 225 65.26 17.09 -38.71
CA ASP A 225 64.05 17.67 -39.29
C ASP A 225 62.79 17.26 -38.51
N VAL A 226 61.92 18.22 -38.19
CA VAL A 226 60.60 17.98 -37.57
C VAL A 226 59.48 17.77 -38.61
N SER A 227 59.70 18.11 -39.88
CA SER A 227 58.66 18.16 -40.92
C SER A 227 57.97 16.82 -41.18
N HIS A 228 58.70 15.71 -41.05
CA HIS A 228 58.13 14.36 -41.11
C HIS A 228 57.11 14.11 -39.97
N ALA A 229 57.49 14.40 -38.72
CA ALA A 229 56.58 14.26 -37.57
C ALA A 229 55.40 15.23 -37.67
N LEU A 230 55.63 16.47 -38.10
CA LEU A 230 54.60 17.47 -38.34
C LEU A 230 53.62 17.05 -39.45
N THR A 231 54.07 16.37 -40.49
CA THR A 231 53.24 15.83 -41.57
C THR A 231 52.37 14.65 -41.10
N ASN A 232 52.92 13.80 -40.23
CA ASN A 232 52.17 12.73 -39.58
C ASN A 232 51.10 13.29 -38.65
N VAL A 233 51.44 14.26 -37.78
CA VAL A 233 50.49 14.95 -36.89
C VAL A 233 49.41 15.71 -37.68
N ASN A 234 49.77 16.39 -38.77
CA ASN A 234 48.79 17.02 -39.67
C ASN A 234 47.89 16.02 -40.41
N THR A 235 48.31 14.77 -40.59
CA THR A 235 47.49 13.71 -41.20
C THR A 235 46.55 13.07 -40.18
N VAL A 236 47.05 12.82 -38.97
CA VAL A 236 46.28 12.43 -37.77
C VAL A 236 45.14 13.42 -37.50
N LEU A 237 45.44 14.72 -37.43
CA LEU A 237 44.47 15.79 -37.15
C LEU A 237 43.46 16.09 -38.28
N LYS A 238 43.49 15.38 -39.42
CA LYS A 238 42.37 15.39 -40.39
C LYS A 238 41.14 14.67 -39.83
N THR A 239 41.33 13.80 -38.84
CA THR A 239 40.25 13.10 -38.14
C THR A 239 39.94 13.83 -36.84
N ASP A 240 38.73 14.40 -36.75
CA ASP A 240 38.26 15.14 -35.57
C ASP A 240 37.93 14.17 -34.41
N LEU A 241 38.94 13.85 -33.61
CA LEU A 241 38.81 12.98 -32.44
C LEU A 241 37.83 13.56 -31.40
N SER A 242 37.78 14.89 -31.24
CA SER A 242 36.88 15.55 -30.30
C SER A 242 35.42 15.28 -30.67
N ASN A 243 35.08 15.37 -31.95
CA ASN A 243 33.74 15.04 -32.46
C ASN A 243 33.42 13.54 -32.31
N ILE A 244 34.37 12.64 -32.59
CA ILE A 244 34.16 11.19 -32.38
C ILE A 244 33.90 10.88 -30.88
N VAL A 245 34.69 11.45 -29.96
CA VAL A 245 34.46 11.31 -28.52
C VAL A 245 33.13 11.94 -28.10
N GLN A 246 32.73 13.06 -28.71
CA GLN A 246 31.45 13.71 -28.46
C GLN A 246 30.26 12.87 -28.95
N LYS A 247 30.38 12.12 -30.05
CA LYS A 247 29.40 11.08 -30.44
C LYS A 247 29.31 9.98 -29.39
N GLY A 248 30.45 9.52 -28.84
CA GLY A 248 30.51 8.52 -27.76
C GLY A 248 29.70 8.96 -26.54
N TYR A 249 29.91 10.20 -26.08
CA TYR A 249 29.08 10.82 -25.05
C TYR A 249 27.58 10.87 -25.42
N SER A 250 27.25 11.23 -26.66
CA SER A 250 25.85 11.30 -27.12
C SER A 250 25.18 9.91 -27.15
N SER A 251 25.88 8.88 -27.64
CA SER A 251 25.40 7.49 -27.68
C SER A 251 25.18 6.94 -26.27
N PHE A 252 26.14 7.16 -25.36
CA PHE A 252 26.00 6.76 -23.97
C PHE A 252 24.84 7.49 -23.26
N ASN A 253 24.70 8.79 -23.46
CA ASN A 253 23.62 9.59 -22.87
C ASN A 253 22.23 9.27 -23.45
N ASP A 254 22.15 8.52 -24.56
CA ASP A 254 20.90 8.02 -25.14
C ASP A 254 20.38 6.73 -24.45
N THR A 255 21.14 6.14 -23.51
CA THR A 255 20.74 4.97 -22.70
C THR A 255 19.30 5.06 -22.15
N PRO A 256 18.84 6.20 -21.58
CA PRO A 256 17.46 6.33 -21.09
C PRO A 256 16.39 6.23 -22.19
N ARG A 257 16.71 6.60 -23.44
CA ARG A 257 15.83 6.47 -24.60
C ARG A 257 15.75 5.01 -25.07
N LEU A 258 16.92 4.36 -25.20
CA LEU A 258 17.03 2.95 -25.58
C LEU A 258 16.26 2.02 -24.62
N VAL A 259 16.46 2.21 -23.31
CA VAL A 259 15.70 1.50 -22.27
C VAL A 259 14.19 1.73 -22.39
N LYS A 260 13.75 2.95 -22.68
CA LYS A 260 12.32 3.25 -22.86
C LYS A 260 11.72 2.55 -24.08
N ASP A 261 12.43 2.51 -25.19
CA ASP A 261 11.93 1.90 -26.42
C ASP A 261 11.89 0.37 -26.37
N GLN A 262 12.94 -0.28 -25.84
CA GLN A 262 12.98 -1.74 -25.65
C GLN A 262 11.91 -2.24 -24.65
N THR A 263 11.53 -1.42 -23.65
CA THR A 263 10.69 -1.85 -22.52
C THR A 263 9.18 -1.59 -22.69
N LYS A 264 8.73 -1.14 -23.87
CA LYS A 264 7.32 -0.76 -24.15
C LYS A 264 6.25 -1.84 -23.86
N ASN A 265 6.60 -3.12 -23.87
CA ASN A 265 5.64 -4.23 -23.72
C ASN A 265 5.11 -4.43 -22.29
N ILE A 266 5.71 -3.80 -21.27
CA ILE A 266 5.42 -4.08 -19.85
C ILE A 266 4.00 -3.67 -19.40
N SER A 267 3.39 -2.64 -20.00
CA SER A 267 2.10 -2.08 -19.55
C SER A 267 0.93 -3.06 -19.46
N ARG A 268 1.03 -4.24 -20.09
CA ARG A 268 -0.04 -5.25 -20.20
C ARG A 268 -0.40 -5.98 -18.90
N PHE A 269 0.43 -5.98 -17.85
CA PHE A 269 0.15 -6.77 -16.63
C PHE A 269 -0.88 -6.12 -15.68
N LEU A 270 -1.05 -4.80 -15.77
CA LEU A 270 -1.72 -3.97 -14.75
C LEU A 270 -3.17 -4.37 -14.39
N PRO A 271 -4.07 -4.76 -15.33
CA PRO A 271 -5.49 -4.96 -15.01
C PRO A 271 -5.80 -6.05 -13.97
N ARG A 272 -4.87 -6.97 -13.72
CA ARG A 272 -5.09 -8.18 -12.90
C ARG A 272 -5.45 -7.89 -11.44
N VAL A 273 -4.90 -6.83 -10.85
CA VAL A 273 -5.16 -6.48 -9.42
C VAL A 273 -6.60 -6.01 -9.22
N LYS A 274 -7.15 -5.22 -10.15
CA LYS A 274 -8.55 -4.74 -10.07
C LYS A 274 -9.54 -5.90 -10.04
N GLY A 275 -9.33 -6.90 -10.91
CA GLY A 275 -10.23 -8.05 -11.06
C GLY A 275 -10.30 -9.00 -9.85
N MET A 276 -9.46 -8.84 -8.82
CA MET A 276 -9.69 -9.45 -7.51
C MET A 276 -10.62 -8.59 -6.65
N LEU A 277 -10.35 -7.28 -6.58
CA LEU A 277 -11.07 -6.36 -5.71
C LEU A 277 -12.54 -6.21 -6.16
N ASP A 278 -12.76 -6.18 -7.47
CA ASP A 278 -14.10 -6.27 -8.07
C ASP A 278 -14.85 -7.53 -7.57
N LYS A 279 -14.18 -8.69 -7.40
CA LYS A 279 -14.78 -9.93 -6.90
C LYS A 279 -15.04 -9.93 -5.40
N ILE A 280 -14.09 -9.45 -4.59
CA ILE A 280 -14.29 -9.29 -3.14
C ILE A 280 -15.47 -8.35 -2.88
N GLY A 281 -15.58 -7.28 -3.68
CA GLY A 281 -16.71 -6.36 -3.67
C GLY A 281 -18.05 -7.04 -3.98
N THR A 282 -18.12 -7.91 -4.99
CA THR A 282 -19.37 -8.62 -5.32
C THR A 282 -19.85 -9.55 -4.21
N GLU A 283 -18.96 -10.28 -3.53
CA GLU A 283 -19.35 -11.21 -2.46
C GLU A 283 -19.89 -10.46 -1.22
N ILE A 284 -19.19 -9.41 -0.76
CA ILE A 284 -19.61 -8.61 0.41
C ILE A 284 -20.94 -7.89 0.12
N ASN A 285 -21.11 -7.35 -1.09
CA ASN A 285 -22.33 -6.71 -1.55
C ASN A 285 -23.50 -7.72 -1.69
N GLY A 286 -23.22 -8.95 -2.11
CA GLY A 286 -24.18 -10.06 -2.13
C GLY A 286 -24.69 -10.42 -0.74
N PHE A 287 -23.79 -10.58 0.24
CA PHE A 287 -24.16 -10.85 1.63
C PHE A 287 -24.99 -9.70 2.24
N ALA A 288 -24.54 -8.44 2.08
CA ALA A 288 -25.25 -7.28 2.61
C ALA A 288 -26.69 -7.15 2.06
N LYS A 289 -26.93 -7.60 0.83
CA LYS A 289 -28.26 -7.63 0.18
C LYS A 289 -29.09 -8.87 0.49
N MET A 290 -28.53 -9.91 1.12
CA MET A 290 -29.27 -11.12 1.48
C MET A 290 -30.32 -10.86 2.59
N PHE A 291 -30.14 -9.82 3.40
CA PHE A 291 -31.13 -9.39 4.39
C PHE A 291 -32.25 -8.58 3.71
N PRO A 292 -33.52 -9.04 3.70
CA PRO A 292 -34.62 -8.34 3.04
C PRO A 292 -35.18 -7.23 3.95
N VAL A 293 -34.31 -6.27 4.33
CA VAL A 293 -34.54 -5.30 5.42
C VAL A 293 -35.89 -4.58 5.32
N GLU A 294 -36.30 -4.18 4.11
CA GLU A 294 -37.57 -3.47 3.88
C GLU A 294 -38.79 -4.37 4.04
N ALA A 295 -38.75 -5.60 3.51
CA ALA A 295 -39.82 -6.57 3.65
C ALA A 295 -39.95 -7.06 5.11
N SER A 296 -38.83 -7.27 5.80
CA SER A 296 -38.79 -7.57 7.23
C SER A 296 -39.38 -6.43 8.06
N LEU A 297 -39.04 -5.17 7.76
CA LEU A 297 -39.60 -4.00 8.46
C LEU A 297 -41.11 -3.85 8.21
N ALA A 298 -41.57 -4.08 6.97
CA ALA A 298 -42.99 -4.05 6.62
C ALA A 298 -43.75 -5.18 7.35
N ASN A 299 -43.31 -6.43 7.22
CA ASN A 299 -43.92 -7.59 7.86
C ASN A 299 -43.93 -7.46 9.40
N PHE A 300 -42.86 -6.96 10.00
CA PHE A 300 -42.79 -6.71 11.44
C PHE A 300 -43.75 -5.59 11.89
N THR A 301 -43.85 -4.51 11.12
CA THR A 301 -44.79 -3.41 11.41
C THR A 301 -46.24 -3.89 11.31
N ILE A 302 -46.56 -4.70 10.29
CA ILE A 302 -47.86 -5.36 10.12
C ILE A 302 -48.14 -6.29 11.31
N PHE A 303 -47.21 -7.19 11.64
CA PHE A 303 -47.33 -8.13 12.76
C PHE A 303 -47.59 -7.41 14.10
N LEU A 304 -46.83 -6.36 14.42
CA LEU A 304 -47.08 -5.57 15.62
C LEU A 304 -48.43 -4.83 15.57
N SER A 305 -48.91 -4.42 14.39
CA SER A 305 -50.22 -3.77 14.26
C SER A 305 -51.37 -4.76 14.49
N GLU A 306 -51.28 -5.98 13.96
CA GLU A 306 -52.25 -7.05 14.17
C GLU A 306 -52.27 -7.53 15.62
N ARG A 307 -51.09 -7.71 16.24
CA ARG A 307 -50.99 -8.07 17.66
C ARG A 307 -51.52 -6.95 18.57
N GLN A 308 -51.26 -5.68 18.27
CA GLN A 308 -51.89 -4.57 19.02
C GLN A 308 -53.42 -4.56 18.90
N LYS A 309 -53.98 -4.74 17.69
CA LYS A 309 -55.44 -4.82 17.49
C LYS A 309 -56.04 -5.94 18.34
N MET A 310 -55.46 -7.13 18.29
CA MET A 310 -55.98 -8.31 19.01
C MET A 310 -55.93 -8.14 20.54
N CYS A 311 -54.88 -7.53 21.10
CA CYS A 311 -54.80 -7.29 22.54
C CYS A 311 -55.77 -6.19 23.03
N VAL A 312 -56.06 -5.16 22.21
CA VAL A 312 -56.98 -4.07 22.60
C VAL A 312 -58.45 -4.48 22.45
N LEU A 313 -58.82 -5.13 21.33
CA LEU A 313 -60.19 -5.55 21.03
C LEU A 313 -60.82 -6.52 22.04
N GLN A 314 -60.00 -7.17 22.86
CA GLN A 314 -60.44 -8.16 23.84
C GLN A 314 -60.73 -7.57 25.23
N VAL A 315 -60.38 -6.30 25.48
CA VAL A 315 -60.61 -5.61 26.77
C VAL A 315 -61.74 -4.58 26.67
N ASP A 316 -61.77 -3.76 25.62
CA ASP A 316 -62.80 -2.71 25.46
C ASP A 316 -64.22 -3.25 25.22
N ARG A 317 -64.38 -4.57 25.01
CA ARG A 317 -65.68 -5.22 24.80
C ARG A 317 -66.40 -5.70 26.07
N LEU A 318 -65.80 -5.55 27.26
CA LEU A 318 -66.34 -6.04 28.53
C LEU A 318 -66.97 -4.96 29.44
N CYS A 319 -66.82 -3.68 29.11
CA CYS A 319 -67.36 -2.57 29.90
C CYS A 319 -68.75 -2.13 29.42
N GLY A 320 -69.80 -2.87 29.81
CA GLY A 320 -71.19 -2.47 29.60
C GLY A 320 -71.56 -1.22 30.43
N GLY A 321 -72.09 -0.18 29.78
CA GLY A 321 -72.48 1.07 30.43
C GLY A 321 -73.70 0.94 31.37
N GLN A 322 -73.75 1.77 32.41
CA GLN A 322 -74.84 1.78 33.40
C GLN A 322 -75.82 2.95 33.20
N ALA A 323 -77.10 2.71 33.47
CA ALA A 323 -78.15 3.72 33.60
C ALA A 323 -78.48 4.00 35.08
N THR A 324 -79.32 5.02 35.34
CA THR A 324 -79.32 5.79 36.59
C THR A 324 -80.23 5.28 37.73
N PRO A 325 -80.00 5.72 39.00
CA PRO A 325 -80.66 5.16 40.19
C PRO A 325 -81.53 6.16 40.99
N THR A 326 -82.65 5.70 41.59
CA THR A 326 -83.41 6.51 42.58
C THR A 326 -84.04 5.74 43.75
N THR A 327 -84.39 4.45 43.66
CA THR A 327 -85.07 3.73 44.77
C THR A 327 -84.44 2.38 45.13
N ARG A 328 -84.29 2.14 46.44
CA ARG A 328 -83.77 0.94 47.14
C ARG A 328 -84.56 0.83 48.46
N GLY A 329 -84.64 -0.30 49.19
CA GLY A 329 -83.75 -1.45 49.26
C GLY A 329 -83.92 -2.55 48.21
N CYS A 330 -83.02 -2.58 47.22
CA CYS A 330 -82.76 -3.74 46.35
C CYS A 330 -81.31 -4.26 46.50
N LEU A 331 -80.38 -3.40 46.95
CA LEU A 331 -78.93 -3.64 47.15
C LEU A 331 -78.56 -5.04 47.65
N SER A 332 -79.13 -5.46 48.77
CA SER A 332 -78.73 -6.70 49.42
C SER A 332 -79.13 -7.91 48.57
N ASN A 333 -80.39 -7.97 48.15
CA ASN A 333 -80.89 -9.10 47.35
C ASN A 333 -80.20 -9.17 45.97
N THR A 334 -79.96 -8.02 45.33
CA THR A 334 -79.11 -7.94 44.13
C THR A 334 -77.69 -8.43 44.40
N GLY A 335 -77.08 -8.07 45.54
CA GLY A 335 -75.74 -8.52 45.93
C GLY A 335 -75.65 -10.03 46.20
N GLY A 336 -76.65 -10.60 46.87
CA GLY A 336 -76.73 -12.05 47.10
C GLY A 336 -76.97 -12.82 45.80
N ASN A 337 -77.83 -12.32 44.92
CA ASN A 337 -78.03 -12.91 43.58
C ASN A 337 -76.81 -12.73 42.68
N LEU A 338 -76.07 -11.62 42.78
CA LEU A 338 -74.82 -11.38 42.06
C LEU A 338 -73.69 -12.29 42.55
N LEU A 339 -73.61 -12.58 43.86
CA LEU A 339 -72.68 -13.58 44.41
C LEU A 339 -73.03 -14.99 43.90
N MET A 340 -74.30 -15.38 43.90
CA MET A 340 -74.72 -16.68 43.34
C MET A 340 -74.49 -16.77 41.83
N ALA A 341 -74.74 -15.70 41.08
CA ALA A 341 -74.44 -15.61 39.64
C ALA A 341 -72.93 -15.67 39.38
N GLY A 342 -72.12 -15.01 40.21
CA GLY A 342 -70.65 -15.08 40.14
C GLY A 342 -70.12 -16.49 40.41
N VAL A 343 -70.65 -17.18 41.43
CA VAL A 343 -70.32 -18.60 41.70
C VAL A 343 -70.74 -19.49 40.53
N GLY A 344 -71.95 -19.30 39.98
CA GLY A 344 -72.41 -20.04 38.79
C GLY A 344 -71.52 -19.80 37.56
N PHE A 345 -71.19 -18.54 37.27
CA PHE A 345 -70.26 -18.16 36.21
C PHE A 345 -68.86 -18.78 36.43
N THR A 346 -68.39 -18.81 37.68
CA THR A 346 -67.12 -19.44 38.04
C THR A 346 -67.16 -20.94 37.74
N PHE A 347 -68.21 -21.67 38.14
CA PHE A 347 -68.34 -23.09 37.82
C PHE A 347 -68.41 -23.37 36.31
N ILE A 348 -69.02 -22.47 35.51
CA ILE A 348 -69.12 -22.61 34.06
C ILE A 348 -67.78 -22.34 33.36
N PHE A 349 -67.01 -21.35 33.80
CA PHE A 349 -65.83 -20.84 33.06
C PHE A 349 -64.46 -21.12 33.71
N ALA A 350 -64.38 -21.54 34.98
CA ALA A 350 -63.08 -21.76 35.65
C ALA A 350 -62.23 -22.87 35.00
N TRP A 351 -62.86 -23.91 34.46
CA TRP A 351 -62.14 -24.96 33.72
C TRP A 351 -61.56 -24.43 32.40
N VAL A 352 -62.25 -23.51 31.71
CA VAL A 352 -61.76 -22.84 30.50
C VAL A 352 -60.56 -21.94 30.85
N LEU A 353 -60.67 -21.17 31.92
CA LEU A 353 -59.58 -20.31 32.41
C LEU A 353 -58.35 -21.13 32.81
N MET A 354 -58.53 -22.24 33.53
CA MET A 354 -57.41 -23.12 33.91
C MET A 354 -56.83 -23.92 32.74
N ALA A 355 -57.63 -24.24 31.70
CA ALA A 355 -57.09 -24.80 30.46
C ALA A 355 -56.16 -23.78 29.77
N ILE A 356 -56.59 -22.52 29.64
CA ILE A 356 -55.77 -21.43 29.08
C ILE A 356 -54.49 -21.23 29.91
N VAL A 357 -54.58 -21.16 31.23
CA VAL A 357 -53.42 -21.05 32.14
C VAL A 357 -52.46 -22.23 31.95
N THR A 358 -52.97 -23.47 31.92
CA THR A 358 -52.12 -24.66 31.78
C THR A 358 -51.42 -24.69 30.42
N THR A 359 -52.10 -24.35 29.32
CA THR A 359 -51.46 -24.24 28.00
C THR A 359 -50.41 -23.14 27.95
N MET A 360 -50.68 -21.96 28.53
CA MET A 360 -49.72 -20.85 28.57
C MET A 360 -48.51 -21.14 29.48
N PHE A 361 -48.71 -21.84 30.60
CA PHE A 361 -47.63 -22.38 31.44
C PHE A 361 -46.73 -23.34 30.64
N VAL A 362 -47.36 -24.33 29.98
CA VAL A 362 -46.63 -25.37 29.24
C VAL A 362 -45.79 -24.79 28.09
N VAL A 363 -46.30 -23.77 27.38
CA VAL A 363 -45.55 -23.11 26.30
C VAL A 363 -44.53 -22.11 26.86
N GLY A 364 -44.93 -21.21 27.76
CA GLY A 364 -44.09 -20.13 28.26
C GLY A 364 -42.88 -20.62 29.08
N GLY A 365 -43.08 -21.61 29.96
CA GLY A 365 -42.01 -22.18 30.77
C GLY A 365 -40.96 -22.94 29.94
N ASN A 366 -41.41 -23.71 28.93
CA ASN A 366 -40.49 -24.41 28.02
C ASN A 366 -39.68 -23.45 27.15
N VAL A 367 -40.31 -22.42 26.55
CA VAL A 367 -39.56 -21.47 25.71
C VAL A 367 -38.53 -20.69 26.54
N GLU A 368 -38.88 -20.31 27.77
CA GLU A 368 -37.94 -19.63 28.68
C GLU A 368 -36.68 -20.48 28.94
N LYS A 369 -36.87 -21.76 29.30
CA LYS A 369 -35.78 -22.64 29.72
C LYS A 369 -35.02 -23.33 28.58
N LEU A 370 -35.66 -23.56 27.43
CA LEU A 370 -35.07 -24.27 26.29
C LEU A 370 -34.58 -23.34 25.18
N VAL A 371 -35.07 -22.09 25.12
CA VAL A 371 -34.68 -21.12 24.09
C VAL A 371 -34.04 -19.88 24.70
N CYS A 372 -34.67 -19.23 25.67
CA CYS A 372 -34.22 -17.94 26.17
C CYS A 372 -32.94 -18.00 27.02
N GLU A 373 -32.90 -18.84 28.06
CA GLU A 373 -31.70 -18.99 28.89
C GLU A 373 -30.46 -19.52 28.08
N PRO A 374 -30.60 -20.47 27.13
CA PRO A 374 -29.51 -20.85 26.23
C PRO A 374 -29.11 -19.77 25.21
N LEU A 375 -30.04 -18.92 24.76
CA LEU A 375 -29.76 -17.81 23.84
C LEU A 375 -28.98 -16.70 24.56
N ALA A 376 -29.43 -16.29 25.75
CA ALA A 376 -28.78 -15.29 26.59
C ALA A 376 -27.34 -15.69 26.97
N ASN A 377 -27.14 -16.94 27.39
CA ASN A 377 -25.80 -17.48 27.65
C ASN A 377 -24.99 -17.78 26.36
N ARG A 378 -25.51 -17.44 25.18
CA ARG A 378 -24.94 -17.67 23.84
C ARG A 378 -24.55 -19.14 23.58
N GLN A 379 -25.14 -20.07 24.33
CA GLN A 379 -24.95 -21.52 24.20
C GLN A 379 -25.72 -22.07 23.00
N LEU A 380 -26.88 -21.49 22.67
CA LEU A 380 -27.70 -21.89 21.53
C LEU A 380 -26.93 -21.78 20.19
N PHE A 381 -26.02 -20.82 20.06
CA PHE A 381 -25.18 -20.69 18.86
C PHE A 381 -24.26 -21.89 18.68
N LYS A 382 -23.70 -22.46 19.77
CA LYS A 382 -22.89 -23.69 19.70
C LYS A 382 -23.68 -24.88 19.15
N ILE A 383 -24.98 -24.95 19.41
CA ILE A 383 -25.87 -26.01 18.91
C ILE A 383 -26.11 -25.82 17.41
N ILE A 384 -26.36 -24.58 16.96
CA ILE A 384 -26.51 -24.22 15.53
C ILE A 384 -25.20 -24.45 14.75
N ASP A 385 -24.07 -24.20 15.41
CA ASP A 385 -22.72 -24.40 14.88
C ASP A 385 -22.18 -25.84 15.07
N THR A 386 -22.98 -26.76 15.62
CA THR A 386 -22.60 -28.18 15.73
C THR A 386 -22.74 -28.84 14.35
N PRO A 387 -21.70 -29.52 13.85
CA PRO A 387 -21.67 -29.94 12.45
C PRO A 387 -22.75 -30.98 12.12
N PHE A 388 -23.36 -30.84 10.95
CA PHE A 388 -24.48 -31.66 10.43
C PHE A 388 -25.79 -31.64 11.23
N LEU A 389 -25.82 -31.10 12.45
CA LEU A 389 -26.97 -31.16 13.36
C LEU A 389 -28.20 -30.38 12.84
N VAL A 390 -27.97 -29.28 12.11
CA VAL A 390 -29.05 -28.45 11.53
C VAL A 390 -29.45 -28.91 10.10
N HIS A 391 -28.56 -29.61 9.38
CA HIS A 391 -28.84 -30.12 8.03
C HIS A 391 -27.88 -31.28 7.68
N PRO A 392 -28.37 -32.47 7.29
CA PRO A 392 -27.54 -33.66 7.13
C PRO A 392 -26.52 -33.57 5.98
N GLU A 393 -26.74 -32.70 4.99
CA GLU A 393 -25.87 -32.54 3.82
C GLU A 393 -24.79 -31.45 3.99
N LYS A 394 -24.81 -30.69 5.09
CA LYS A 394 -23.93 -29.51 5.26
C LYS A 394 -23.20 -29.59 6.59
N LYS A 395 -21.86 -29.72 6.53
CA LYS A 395 -20.97 -29.67 7.71
C LYS A 395 -21.30 -28.44 8.56
N ASN A 396 -21.11 -27.25 8.02
CA ASN A 396 -21.40 -25.98 8.69
C ASN A 396 -22.56 -25.26 7.99
N PHE A 397 -23.64 -24.99 8.71
CA PHE A 397 -24.90 -24.46 8.14
C PHE A 397 -24.72 -23.10 7.43
N LEU A 398 -24.06 -22.15 8.11
CA LEU A 398 -23.91 -20.77 7.66
C LEU A 398 -23.11 -20.64 6.34
N PRO A 399 -21.82 -21.07 6.23
CA PRO A 399 -21.08 -20.99 4.97
C PRO A 399 -21.66 -21.89 3.87
N GLY A 400 -22.31 -22.99 4.24
CA GLY A 400 -23.06 -23.84 3.31
C GLY A 400 -24.36 -23.21 2.78
N MET A 401 -24.84 -22.11 3.37
CA MET A 401 -25.91 -21.26 2.82
C MET A 401 -25.35 -20.09 2.01
N LEU A 402 -24.29 -19.45 2.50
CA LEU A 402 -23.77 -18.19 1.94
C LEU A 402 -22.88 -18.39 0.71
N PHE A 403 -21.90 -19.30 0.80
CA PHE A 403 -20.81 -19.44 -0.19
C PHE A 403 -20.91 -20.72 -1.02
N GLN A 404 -21.99 -21.49 -0.83
CA GLN A 404 -22.19 -22.83 -1.41
C GLN A 404 -21.05 -23.83 -1.12
N ASN A 405 -20.21 -23.54 -0.12
CA ASN A 405 -19.01 -24.30 0.22
C ASN A 405 -19.05 -24.68 1.73
N PRO A 406 -19.41 -25.93 2.07
CA PRO A 406 -19.56 -26.35 3.47
C PRO A 406 -18.23 -26.61 4.18
N ASN A 407 -17.08 -26.54 3.49
CA ASN A 407 -15.76 -26.85 4.04
C ASN A 407 -15.07 -25.68 4.77
N ILE A 408 -15.73 -24.52 4.85
CA ILE A 408 -15.23 -23.32 5.54
C ILE A 408 -15.65 -23.40 7.01
N ASP A 409 -14.73 -23.23 7.95
CA ASP A 409 -14.99 -23.29 9.40
C ASP A 409 -15.49 -21.96 10.00
N LEU A 410 -16.41 -21.31 9.28
CA LEU A 410 -17.13 -20.13 9.73
C LEU A 410 -18.32 -20.54 10.62
N THR A 411 -18.35 -20.03 11.84
CA THR A 411 -19.43 -20.25 12.81
C THR A 411 -20.28 -18.99 13.01
N LEU A 412 -21.57 -19.15 13.32
CA LEU A 412 -22.47 -18.07 13.71
C LEU A 412 -21.97 -17.39 15.00
N GLY A 413 -21.47 -18.17 15.96
CA GLY A 413 -20.88 -17.65 17.19
C GLY A 413 -19.64 -16.78 16.97
N SER A 414 -18.74 -17.14 16.05
CA SER A 414 -17.59 -16.30 15.69
C SER A 414 -18.03 -15.05 14.94
N MET A 415 -18.89 -15.18 13.92
CA MET A 415 -19.39 -14.02 13.16
C MET A 415 -20.11 -13.00 14.06
N TYR A 416 -20.94 -13.48 15.00
CA TYR A 416 -21.60 -12.63 15.99
C TYR A 416 -20.58 -11.89 16.87
N ARG A 417 -19.52 -12.56 17.36
CA ARG A 417 -18.49 -11.92 18.20
C ARG A 417 -17.76 -10.82 17.43
N GLU A 418 -17.25 -11.12 16.24
CA GLU A 418 -16.53 -10.13 15.43
C GLU A 418 -17.39 -8.91 15.09
N CYS A 419 -18.68 -9.11 14.80
CA CYS A 419 -19.61 -8.00 14.62
C CYS A 419 -19.93 -7.27 15.94
N TYR A 420 -20.00 -7.96 17.07
CA TYR A 420 -20.19 -7.34 18.38
C TYR A 420 -19.00 -6.45 18.76
N ASP A 421 -17.78 -6.84 18.41
CA ASP A 421 -16.56 -6.05 18.59
C ASP A 421 -16.37 -4.96 17.50
N ASN A 422 -17.38 -4.77 16.63
CA ASN A 422 -17.45 -3.77 15.55
C ASN A 422 -16.40 -3.94 14.43
N ASN A 423 -15.89 -5.15 14.22
CA ASN A 423 -15.01 -5.43 13.08
C ASN A 423 -15.76 -5.35 11.73
N GLY A 424 -14.99 -5.20 10.65
CA GLY A 424 -15.48 -5.19 9.29
C GLY A 424 -16.00 -6.56 8.84
N LEU A 425 -17.06 -6.57 8.04
CA LEU A 425 -17.75 -7.79 7.62
C LEU A 425 -16.83 -8.82 6.92
N TYR A 426 -15.79 -8.36 6.22
CA TYR A 426 -14.78 -9.23 5.60
C TYR A 426 -14.02 -10.07 6.63
N HIS A 427 -13.76 -9.54 7.84
CA HIS A 427 -13.15 -10.28 8.94
C HIS A 427 -14.17 -11.20 9.63
N ALA A 428 -15.37 -10.69 9.93
CA ALA A 428 -16.42 -11.46 10.59
C ALA A 428 -16.91 -12.68 9.79
N LEU A 429 -16.88 -12.61 8.46
CA LEU A 429 -17.17 -13.73 7.55
C LEU A 429 -15.92 -14.57 7.19
N GLN A 430 -14.76 -14.26 7.77
CA GLN A 430 -13.48 -14.94 7.50
C GLN A 430 -13.13 -15.05 6.00
N LEU A 431 -13.48 -14.02 5.20
CA LEU A 431 -13.31 -14.05 3.74
C LEU A 431 -11.85 -14.16 3.31
N GLU A 432 -10.89 -13.85 4.19
CA GLU A 432 -9.46 -14.08 3.95
C GLU A 432 -9.06 -15.56 3.81
N THR A 433 -9.96 -16.51 4.11
CA THR A 433 -9.77 -17.94 3.84
C THR A 433 -9.98 -18.29 2.35
N MET A 434 -10.87 -17.57 1.65
CA MET A 434 -11.16 -17.74 0.22
C MET A 434 -10.43 -16.72 -0.65
N PHE A 435 -10.45 -15.45 -0.25
CA PHE A 435 -10.00 -14.29 -1.02
C PHE A 435 -8.81 -13.60 -0.35
N ASN A 436 -7.81 -14.38 0.02
CA ASN A 436 -6.62 -13.88 0.69
C ASN A 436 -5.83 -12.90 -0.21
N ILE A 437 -5.99 -11.60 0.04
CA ILE A 437 -5.37 -10.50 -0.72
C ILE A 437 -3.85 -10.70 -0.83
N ASN A 438 -3.17 -11.02 0.27
CA ASN A 438 -1.71 -11.21 0.30
C ASN A 438 -1.27 -12.42 -0.53
N SER A 439 -1.99 -13.54 -0.44
CA SER A 439 -1.74 -14.74 -1.26
C SER A 439 -1.98 -14.47 -2.75
N PHE A 440 -3.07 -13.77 -3.10
CA PHE A 440 -3.36 -13.41 -4.49
C PHE A 440 -2.26 -12.53 -5.09
N LEU A 441 -1.79 -11.52 -4.36
CA LEU A 441 -0.65 -10.69 -4.78
C LEU A 441 0.61 -11.54 -4.96
N ASN A 442 0.91 -12.42 -4.00
CA ASN A 442 2.06 -13.30 -4.09
C ASN A 442 1.97 -14.26 -5.30
N ARG A 443 0.75 -14.66 -5.67
CA ARG A 443 0.43 -15.58 -6.78
C ARG A 443 0.27 -14.90 -8.16
N THR A 444 -0.05 -13.61 -8.23
CA THR A 444 -0.41 -12.93 -9.50
C THR A 444 0.41 -11.69 -9.82
N VAL A 445 0.99 -11.02 -8.82
CA VAL A 445 1.86 -9.85 -8.97
C VAL A 445 3.32 -10.24 -8.75
N TYR A 446 3.64 -11.04 -7.73
CA TYR A 446 5.02 -11.51 -7.49
C TYR A 446 5.43 -12.74 -8.33
N ASN A 447 4.47 -13.52 -8.83
CA ASN A 447 4.75 -14.83 -9.43
C ASN A 447 5.10 -14.77 -10.93
N ARG A 448 5.44 -15.95 -11.49
CA ARG A 448 6.03 -16.23 -12.80
C ARG A 448 5.67 -15.32 -13.98
N ASP A 449 4.44 -14.85 -14.13
CA ASP A 449 4.10 -14.00 -15.28
C ASP A 449 4.80 -12.64 -15.22
N LEU A 450 4.91 -12.02 -14.04
CA LEU A 450 5.63 -10.76 -13.90
C LEU A 450 7.15 -10.99 -13.96
N ALA A 451 7.63 -12.07 -13.35
CA ALA A 451 9.03 -12.48 -13.46
C ALA A 451 9.46 -12.73 -14.91
N LYS A 452 8.64 -13.44 -15.72
CA LYS A 452 8.87 -13.66 -17.16
C LYS A 452 8.87 -12.37 -17.96
N VAL A 453 7.99 -11.41 -17.64
CA VAL A 453 7.99 -10.10 -18.28
C VAL A 453 9.33 -9.40 -18.03
N PHE A 454 9.91 -9.48 -16.82
CA PHE A 454 11.23 -8.91 -16.54
C PHE A 454 12.42 -9.77 -17.02
N GLU A 455 12.28 -11.09 -17.14
CA GLU A 455 13.25 -11.94 -17.84
C GLU A 455 13.28 -11.62 -19.35
N SER A 456 12.18 -11.12 -19.92
CA SER A 456 12.14 -10.55 -21.28
C SER A 456 12.63 -9.10 -21.38
N VAL A 457 13.00 -8.45 -20.26
CA VAL A 457 13.71 -7.15 -20.25
C VAL A 457 15.20 -7.42 -20.41
N GLN A 458 15.56 -7.91 -21.59
CA GLN A 458 16.93 -7.82 -22.08
C GLN A 458 17.08 -6.41 -22.69
N VAL A 459 17.44 -5.44 -21.85
CA VAL A 459 17.97 -4.16 -22.35
C VAL A 459 19.32 -4.48 -22.96
N ASP A 460 19.37 -4.53 -24.28
CA ASP A 460 20.63 -4.66 -24.99
C ASP A 460 21.28 -3.27 -25.12
N LEU A 461 22.56 -3.20 -24.76
CA LEU A 461 23.38 -1.99 -24.80
C LEU A 461 24.58 -2.15 -25.75
N GLN A 462 24.67 -3.26 -26.49
CA GLN A 462 25.76 -3.53 -27.45
C GLN A 462 25.82 -2.50 -28.59
N ASP A 463 24.72 -1.81 -28.89
CA ASP A 463 24.68 -0.70 -29.87
C ASP A 463 25.45 0.55 -29.41
N ILE A 464 25.84 0.65 -28.12
CA ILE A 464 26.58 1.80 -27.57
C ILE A 464 28.09 1.63 -27.84
N THR A 465 28.54 2.14 -28.97
CA THR A 465 29.97 2.38 -29.23
C THR A 465 30.44 3.67 -28.53
N LEU A 466 31.52 3.62 -27.75
CA LEU A 466 32.12 4.76 -27.07
C LEU A 466 33.20 5.42 -27.92
N LEU A 467 34.01 4.64 -28.65
CA LEU A 467 35.01 5.17 -29.58
C LEU A 467 35.03 4.38 -30.90
N GLU A 468 34.53 5.01 -31.96
CA GLU A 468 34.58 4.47 -33.34
C GLU A 468 36.02 4.08 -33.72
N GLN A 469 36.19 3.04 -34.55
CA GLN A 469 37.52 2.56 -34.96
C GLN A 469 38.41 3.67 -35.54
N ALA A 470 37.83 4.63 -36.28
CA ALA A 470 38.57 5.80 -36.78
C ALA A 470 39.20 6.65 -35.66
N GLY A 471 38.57 6.75 -34.48
CA GLY A 471 39.14 7.42 -33.30
C GLY A 471 40.24 6.59 -32.62
N ARG A 472 40.08 5.26 -32.60
CA ARG A 472 41.09 4.30 -32.09
C ARG A 472 42.36 4.35 -32.95
N ASP A 473 42.20 4.26 -34.26
CA ASP A 473 43.29 4.35 -35.24
C ASP A 473 43.97 5.73 -35.19
N ASN A 474 43.21 6.81 -35.02
CA ASN A 474 43.74 8.17 -34.87
C ASN A 474 44.69 8.29 -33.65
N LEU A 475 44.28 7.78 -32.49
CA LEU A 475 45.11 7.71 -31.29
C LEU A 475 46.39 6.88 -31.50
N ILE A 476 46.29 5.71 -32.14
CA ILE A 476 47.44 4.82 -32.43
C ILE A 476 48.41 5.50 -33.42
N ASN A 477 47.89 6.12 -34.48
CA ASN A 477 48.70 6.84 -35.46
C ASN A 477 49.37 8.08 -34.86
N PHE A 478 48.73 8.75 -33.90
CA PHE A 478 49.35 9.83 -33.14
C PHE A 478 50.51 9.34 -32.26
N ALA A 479 50.32 8.23 -31.52
CA ALA A 479 51.38 7.60 -30.74
C ALA A 479 52.59 7.17 -31.60
N ASN A 480 52.33 6.78 -32.85
CA ASN A 480 53.35 6.35 -33.83
C ASN A 480 53.83 7.45 -34.79
N SER A 481 53.43 8.71 -34.59
CA SER A 481 53.71 9.83 -35.50
C SER A 481 55.18 10.22 -35.64
N GLY A 482 56.05 9.70 -34.76
CA GLY A 482 57.50 9.91 -34.78
C GLY A 482 58.02 10.89 -33.72
N ILE A 483 57.15 11.72 -33.10
CA ILE A 483 57.53 12.77 -32.14
C ILE A 483 58.49 12.27 -31.04
N GLY A 484 58.26 11.05 -30.53
CA GLY A 484 59.07 10.45 -29.47
C GLY A 484 60.53 10.13 -29.81
N HIS A 485 60.95 10.35 -31.06
CA HIS A 485 62.33 10.18 -31.52
C HIS A 485 63.03 11.51 -31.84
N ILE A 486 62.38 12.66 -31.61
CA ILE A 486 62.97 13.99 -31.80
C ILE A 486 63.78 14.34 -30.55
N ASP A 487 65.09 14.51 -30.71
CA ASP A 487 65.97 14.99 -29.65
C ASP A 487 65.80 16.51 -29.46
N PHE A 488 64.81 16.91 -28.67
CA PHE A 488 64.58 18.30 -28.28
C PHE A 488 65.67 18.86 -27.33
N GLU A 489 66.54 18.02 -26.76
CA GLU A 489 67.65 18.46 -25.90
C GLU A 489 68.77 19.07 -26.75
N ALA A 490 69.06 18.48 -27.91
CA ALA A 490 70.00 19.03 -28.90
C ALA A 490 69.62 20.45 -29.38
N TYR A 491 68.33 20.73 -29.64
CA TYR A 491 67.87 22.08 -30.02
C TYR A 491 68.16 23.10 -28.92
N LEU A 492 67.90 22.74 -27.66
CA LEU A 492 68.17 23.61 -26.52
C LEU A 492 69.67 23.79 -26.29
N ALA A 493 70.48 22.75 -26.54
CA ALA A 493 71.94 22.83 -26.46
C ALA A 493 72.53 23.82 -27.50
N GLU A 494 72.02 23.83 -28.73
CA GLU A 494 72.46 24.78 -29.77
C GLU A 494 71.95 26.21 -29.52
N VAL A 495 70.66 26.38 -29.20
CA VAL A 495 70.08 27.72 -28.94
C VAL A 495 70.80 28.45 -27.80
N ASN A 496 71.18 27.73 -26.74
CA ASN A 496 71.88 28.32 -25.58
C ASN A 496 73.32 28.79 -25.87
N LYS A 497 73.89 28.56 -27.06
CA LYS A 497 75.23 29.08 -27.43
C LYS A 497 75.22 30.54 -27.88
N GLY A 498 74.07 31.08 -28.29
CA GLY A 498 73.99 32.41 -28.90
C GLY A 498 74.54 32.46 -30.34
N VAL A 499 74.30 33.56 -31.03
CA VAL A 499 74.46 33.63 -32.50
C VAL A 499 75.93 33.71 -32.94
N THR A 500 76.71 34.61 -32.34
CA THR A 500 78.11 34.91 -32.74
C THR A 500 79.12 34.62 -31.63
N LEU A 501 80.37 34.34 -32.01
CA LEU A 501 81.47 34.05 -31.08
C LEU A 501 81.89 35.25 -30.20
N VAL A 502 81.59 36.46 -30.67
CA VAL A 502 81.84 37.74 -30.00
C VAL A 502 80.63 38.64 -30.23
N ASP A 503 80.35 39.52 -29.28
CA ASP A 503 79.37 40.60 -29.48
C ASP A 503 79.83 41.53 -30.60
N LEU A 504 79.06 41.56 -31.70
CA LEU A 504 79.42 42.32 -32.89
C LEU A 504 79.43 43.83 -32.62
N LEU A 505 78.60 44.34 -31.70
CA LEU A 505 78.53 45.77 -31.43
C LEU A 505 79.75 46.27 -30.65
N SER A 506 80.20 45.53 -29.64
CA SER A 506 81.48 45.77 -28.95
C SER A 506 82.62 45.73 -29.96
N PHE A 507 82.69 44.68 -30.80
CA PHE A 507 83.73 44.56 -31.82
C PHE A 507 83.74 45.77 -32.79
N CYS A 508 82.58 46.26 -33.24
CA CYS A 508 82.49 47.49 -34.03
C CYS A 508 83.03 48.72 -33.28
N ASN A 509 82.64 48.89 -32.01
CA ASN A 509 83.04 50.04 -31.20
C ASN A 509 84.55 50.02 -30.88
N ASP A 510 85.11 48.84 -30.60
CA ASP A 510 86.54 48.62 -30.38
C ASP A 510 87.35 48.87 -31.66
N LEU A 511 86.83 48.46 -32.83
CA LEU A 511 87.44 48.70 -34.14
C LEU A 511 87.41 50.18 -34.53
N GLU A 512 86.32 50.90 -34.22
CA GLU A 512 86.22 52.35 -34.40
C GLU A 512 87.17 53.11 -33.46
N ALA A 513 87.25 52.71 -32.19
CA ALA A 513 88.16 53.31 -31.20
C ALA A 513 89.64 53.07 -31.53
N GLN A 514 89.98 51.97 -32.21
CA GLN A 514 91.32 51.75 -32.78
C GLN A 514 91.54 52.61 -34.03
N ALA A 515 90.54 52.72 -34.91
CA ALA A 515 90.64 53.56 -36.11
C ALA A 515 90.81 55.06 -35.77
N ASP A 516 90.15 55.57 -34.73
CA ASP A 516 90.30 56.95 -34.24
C ASP A 516 91.71 57.29 -33.72
N GLN A 517 92.54 56.29 -33.42
CA GLN A 517 93.94 56.49 -33.01
C GLN A 517 94.91 56.54 -34.20
N LEU A 518 94.46 56.25 -35.42
CA LEU A 518 95.27 56.27 -36.63
C LEU A 518 95.38 57.69 -37.24
N PRO A 519 96.48 58.01 -37.93
CA PRO A 519 96.56 59.23 -38.73
C PRO A 519 95.55 59.17 -39.88
N ARG A 520 94.82 60.29 -40.09
CA ARG A 520 93.73 60.37 -41.08
C ARG A 520 94.17 59.93 -42.48
N GLY A 521 93.45 58.96 -43.04
CA GLY A 521 93.81 58.35 -44.31
C GLY A 521 92.91 57.19 -44.73
N ALA A 522 93.32 56.45 -45.75
CA ALA A 522 92.52 55.35 -46.31
C ALA A 522 92.24 54.22 -45.29
N LEU A 523 93.22 53.88 -44.44
CA LEU A 523 93.08 52.80 -43.45
C LEU A 523 92.05 53.15 -42.36
N GLU A 524 92.10 54.35 -41.79
CA GLU A 524 91.10 54.86 -40.84
C GLU A 524 89.67 54.71 -41.38
N ASN A 525 89.45 55.17 -42.62
CA ASN A 525 88.15 55.13 -43.28
C ASN A 525 87.72 53.70 -43.65
N ALA A 526 88.65 52.82 -44.00
CA ALA A 526 88.36 51.41 -44.27
C ALA A 526 87.92 50.67 -43.00
N LEU A 527 88.61 50.85 -41.87
CA LEU A 527 88.24 50.21 -40.60
C LEU A 527 86.87 50.69 -40.09
N LYS A 528 86.58 52.00 -40.20
CA LYS A 528 85.24 52.56 -39.91
C LYS A 528 84.18 52.04 -40.89
N GLY A 529 84.55 51.78 -42.14
CA GLY A 529 83.71 51.11 -43.14
C GLY A 529 83.33 49.68 -42.71
N HIS A 530 84.31 48.87 -42.29
CA HIS A 530 84.07 47.52 -41.78
C HIS A 530 83.20 47.53 -40.50
N ALA A 531 83.47 48.44 -39.56
CA ALA A 531 82.63 48.58 -38.37
C ALA A 531 81.17 48.94 -38.71
N SER A 532 80.95 49.83 -39.67
CA SER A 532 79.61 50.15 -40.18
C SER A 532 78.93 48.95 -40.86
N SER A 533 79.68 48.18 -41.67
CA SER A 533 79.18 46.97 -42.34
C SER A 533 78.78 45.88 -41.33
N ILE A 534 79.64 45.58 -40.35
CA ILE A 534 79.37 44.60 -39.29
C ILE A 534 78.19 45.04 -38.41
N ARG A 535 78.03 46.35 -38.15
CA ARG A 535 76.90 46.91 -37.41
C ARG A 535 75.57 46.77 -38.19
N ASN A 536 75.60 46.83 -39.53
CA ASN A 536 74.46 46.50 -40.37
C ASN A 536 74.17 44.99 -40.38
N ILE A 537 75.19 44.13 -40.50
CA ILE A 537 75.05 42.67 -40.42
C ILE A 537 74.39 42.24 -39.09
N HIS A 538 74.80 42.83 -37.96
CA HIS A 538 74.15 42.60 -36.68
C HIS A 538 72.65 42.98 -36.73
N ARG A 539 72.33 44.18 -37.21
CA ARG A 539 70.96 44.69 -37.26
C ARG A 539 70.04 43.90 -38.21
N GLU A 540 70.54 43.49 -39.36
CA GLU A 540 69.75 42.86 -40.41
C GLU A 540 69.70 41.33 -40.31
N GLN A 541 70.71 40.69 -39.71
CA GLN A 541 70.85 39.23 -39.69
C GLN A 541 70.89 38.64 -38.27
N VAL A 542 71.59 39.26 -37.31
CA VAL A 542 71.66 38.72 -35.93
C VAL A 542 70.37 38.95 -35.15
N VAL A 543 69.79 40.16 -35.20
CA VAL A 543 68.56 40.47 -34.44
C VAL A 543 67.36 39.56 -34.80
N PRO A 544 67.10 39.19 -36.09
CA PRO A 544 66.09 38.19 -36.41
C PRO A 544 66.42 36.77 -35.92
N LEU A 545 67.69 36.36 -35.94
CA LEU A 545 68.13 35.06 -35.42
C LEU A 545 67.95 34.98 -33.89
N GLU A 546 68.25 36.05 -33.15
CA GLU A 546 68.00 36.15 -31.71
C GLU A 546 66.50 36.04 -31.38
N GLN A 547 65.63 36.62 -32.22
CA GLN A 547 64.18 36.49 -32.04
C GLN A 547 63.69 35.05 -32.29
N ALA A 548 64.19 34.37 -33.32
CA ALA A 548 63.88 32.95 -33.56
C ALA A 548 64.43 32.04 -32.44
N MET A 549 65.63 32.34 -31.92
CA MET A 549 66.23 31.67 -30.75
C MET A 549 65.35 31.77 -29.49
N VAL A 550 64.52 32.80 -29.32
CA VAL A 550 63.61 32.91 -28.17
C VAL A 550 62.34 32.07 -28.34
N ILE A 551 61.88 31.84 -29.57
CA ILE A 551 60.64 31.09 -29.84
C ILE A 551 60.82 29.59 -29.53
N ILE A 552 62.00 29.02 -29.85
CA ILE A 552 62.26 27.59 -29.65
C ILE A 552 62.20 27.20 -28.17
N PRO A 553 62.91 27.82 -27.20
CA PRO A 553 62.80 27.48 -25.78
C PRO A 553 61.38 27.64 -25.21
N GLN A 554 60.62 28.67 -25.64
CA GLN A 554 59.25 28.87 -25.17
C GLN A 554 58.29 27.73 -25.58
N HIS A 555 58.53 27.11 -26.74
CA HIS A 555 57.73 25.96 -27.22
C HIS A 555 58.33 24.63 -26.77
N ASN A 556 59.66 24.50 -26.75
CA ASN A 556 60.35 23.34 -26.20
C ASN A 556 60.09 23.16 -24.71
N HIS A 557 59.81 24.21 -23.92
CA HIS A 557 59.42 24.04 -22.52
C HIS A 557 57.98 23.50 -22.34
N LYS A 558 57.12 23.56 -23.38
CA LYS A 558 55.89 22.75 -23.43
C LYS A 558 56.21 21.26 -23.71
N LEU A 559 57.31 21.00 -24.44
CA LEU A 559 57.81 19.70 -24.89
C LEU A 559 59.02 19.17 -24.05
N ASP A 560 59.22 19.71 -22.84
CA ASP A 560 60.52 19.79 -22.11
C ASP A 560 61.37 18.48 -22.00
N PRO A 561 62.73 18.52 -22.08
CA PRO A 561 63.55 17.29 -22.04
C PRO A 561 63.54 16.52 -20.72
N THR A 562 63.25 17.15 -19.57
CA THR A 562 63.13 16.45 -18.26
C THR A 562 62.05 15.36 -18.27
N LYS A 563 61.20 15.40 -19.29
CA LYS A 563 60.13 14.47 -19.63
C LYS A 563 60.54 13.42 -20.67
N HIS A 564 61.80 12.98 -20.75
CA HIS A 564 62.15 11.75 -21.51
C HIS A 564 61.29 10.54 -21.05
N LEU A 565 60.99 10.46 -19.74
CA LEU A 565 60.02 9.52 -19.17
C LEU A 565 58.57 9.76 -19.67
N PHE A 566 58.20 11.00 -20.00
CA PHE A 566 56.86 11.37 -20.47
C PHE A 566 56.54 10.84 -21.86
N LEU A 567 57.54 10.67 -22.74
CA LEU A 567 57.36 10.13 -24.09
C LEU A 567 57.16 8.60 -24.07
N LEU A 568 57.90 7.89 -23.21
CA LEU A 568 57.55 6.51 -22.83
C LEU A 568 56.15 6.45 -22.21
N LEU A 569 55.85 7.37 -21.27
CA LEU A 569 54.50 7.55 -20.74
C LEU A 569 53.49 8.06 -21.78
N PHE A 570 53.85 8.43 -23.02
CA PHE A 570 52.93 8.98 -24.02
C PHE A 570 52.28 7.86 -24.81
N GLN A 571 53.09 6.93 -25.32
CA GLN A 571 52.56 5.67 -25.86
C GLN A 571 51.80 4.91 -24.76
N VAL A 572 52.35 4.83 -23.54
CA VAL A 572 51.65 4.20 -22.40
C VAL A 572 50.35 4.93 -22.02
N LYS A 573 50.28 6.27 -22.11
CA LYS A 573 49.00 7.00 -21.94
C LYS A 573 47.99 6.67 -23.02
N VAL A 574 48.41 6.60 -24.29
CA VAL A 574 47.51 6.22 -25.39
C VAL A 574 47.01 4.79 -25.20
N THR A 575 47.87 3.82 -24.85
CA THR A 575 47.42 2.45 -24.55
C THR A 575 46.55 2.38 -23.29
N ASN A 576 46.76 3.25 -22.29
CA ASN A 576 45.91 3.32 -21.10
C ASN A 576 44.55 3.98 -21.37
N ILE A 577 44.47 4.95 -22.29
CA ILE A 577 43.20 5.52 -22.76
C ILE A 577 42.42 4.46 -23.55
N LEU A 578 43.08 3.78 -24.48
CA LEU A 578 42.46 2.71 -25.26
C LEU A 578 41.99 1.56 -24.36
N SER A 579 42.81 1.10 -23.40
CA SER A 579 42.41 0.02 -22.48
C SER A 579 41.35 0.43 -21.46
N ALA A 580 41.28 1.69 -21.06
CA ALA A 580 40.16 2.21 -20.26
C ALA A 580 38.86 2.24 -21.06
N ILE A 581 38.90 2.66 -22.33
CA ILE A 581 37.75 2.62 -23.24
C ILE A 581 37.34 1.16 -23.55
N ASP A 582 38.29 0.25 -23.78
CA ASP A 582 38.03 -1.18 -23.94
C ASP A 582 37.40 -1.79 -22.69
N ALA A 583 37.86 -1.41 -21.49
CA ALA A 583 37.24 -1.81 -20.23
C ALA A 583 35.80 -1.26 -20.11
N ALA A 584 35.56 -0.01 -20.50
CA ALA A 584 34.23 0.60 -20.48
C ALA A 584 33.28 -0.05 -21.50
N GLU A 585 33.71 -0.31 -22.74
CA GLU A 585 32.92 -1.03 -23.76
C GLU A 585 32.70 -2.51 -23.37
N TYR A 586 33.68 -3.17 -22.75
CA TYR A 586 33.51 -4.51 -22.18
C TYR A 586 32.51 -4.51 -21.01
N LEU A 587 32.53 -3.48 -20.15
CA LEU A 587 31.56 -3.31 -19.07
C LEU A 587 30.14 -3.11 -19.62
N ILE A 588 29.97 -2.30 -20.67
CA ILE A 588 28.70 -2.11 -21.38
C ILE A 588 28.22 -3.43 -22.01
N THR A 589 29.12 -4.17 -22.68
CA THR A 589 28.78 -5.40 -23.42
C THR A 589 28.44 -6.56 -22.48
N ASN A 590 29.28 -6.85 -21.50
CA ASN A 590 29.21 -8.09 -20.71
C ASN A 590 28.65 -7.88 -19.30
N ASN A 591 29.10 -6.85 -18.58
CA ASN A 591 28.70 -6.64 -17.19
C ASN A 591 27.41 -5.82 -17.04
N ALA A 592 27.02 -5.00 -18.02
CA ALA A 592 25.81 -4.20 -17.92
C ALA A 592 24.54 -5.07 -17.89
N SER A 593 24.57 -6.29 -18.42
CA SER A 593 23.50 -7.28 -18.20
C SER A 593 23.21 -7.50 -16.70
N HIS A 594 24.25 -7.51 -15.85
CA HIS A 594 24.08 -7.55 -14.40
C HIS A 594 23.54 -6.23 -13.83
N VAL A 595 24.06 -5.08 -14.27
CA VAL A 595 23.62 -3.74 -13.82
C VAL A 595 22.15 -3.49 -14.18
N VAL A 596 21.76 -3.72 -15.44
CA VAL A 596 20.39 -3.74 -15.95
C VAL A 596 19.51 -4.63 -15.08
N LYS A 597 19.91 -5.88 -14.84
CA LYS A 597 19.12 -6.85 -14.06
C LYS A 597 18.95 -6.41 -12.59
N GLN A 598 19.98 -5.81 -11.99
CA GLN A 598 19.95 -5.28 -10.62
C GLN A 598 19.05 -4.04 -10.51
N GLU A 599 19.23 -3.05 -11.39
CA GLU A 599 18.42 -1.82 -11.39
C GLU A 599 16.98 -2.06 -11.82
N THR A 600 16.75 -3.04 -12.72
CA THR A 600 15.40 -3.51 -13.07
C THR A 600 14.74 -4.18 -11.86
N LYS A 601 15.44 -5.08 -11.15
CA LYS A 601 14.91 -5.69 -9.91
C LYS A 601 14.54 -4.63 -8.85
N SER A 602 15.35 -3.57 -8.72
CA SER A 602 15.08 -2.43 -7.83
C SER A 602 13.83 -1.64 -8.27
N TYR A 603 13.75 -1.26 -9.54
CA TYR A 603 12.60 -0.57 -10.13
C TYR A 603 11.29 -1.37 -9.95
N VAL A 604 11.35 -2.68 -10.23
CA VAL A 604 10.24 -3.62 -10.08
C VAL A 604 9.76 -3.71 -8.64
N HIS A 605 10.69 -3.76 -7.67
CA HIS A 605 10.34 -3.79 -6.26
C HIS A 605 9.54 -2.55 -5.86
N ASN A 606 9.88 -1.37 -6.40
CA ASN A 606 9.14 -0.14 -6.18
C ASN A 606 7.74 -0.16 -6.83
N LEU A 607 7.62 -0.60 -8.08
CA LEU A 607 6.31 -0.73 -8.76
C LEU A 607 5.37 -1.70 -8.03
N VAL A 608 5.88 -2.85 -7.59
CA VAL A 608 5.13 -3.83 -6.80
C VAL A 608 4.86 -3.30 -5.39
N GLY A 609 5.74 -2.46 -4.84
CA GLY A 609 5.57 -1.76 -3.58
C GLY A 609 4.31 -0.89 -3.53
N TYR A 610 4.01 -0.14 -4.59
CA TYR A 610 2.76 0.65 -4.67
C TYR A 610 1.51 -0.23 -4.61
N PHE A 611 1.49 -1.35 -5.33
CA PHE A 611 0.38 -2.29 -5.24
C PHE A 611 0.30 -2.92 -3.85
N LYS A 612 1.42 -3.37 -3.26
CA LYS A 612 1.46 -3.92 -1.90
C LYS A 612 0.86 -2.92 -0.90
N GLN A 613 1.36 -1.69 -0.86
CA GLN A 613 0.91 -0.63 0.05
C GLN A 613 -0.59 -0.37 -0.09
N TYR A 614 -1.08 -0.21 -1.33
CA TYR A 614 -2.51 -0.02 -1.60
C TYR A 614 -3.35 -1.22 -1.10
N THR A 615 -2.90 -2.46 -1.35
CA THR A 615 -3.65 -3.64 -0.90
C THR A 615 -3.53 -3.95 0.58
N GLU A 616 -2.45 -3.53 1.24
CA GLU A 616 -2.25 -3.64 2.68
C GLU A 616 -3.18 -2.64 3.40
N TRP A 617 -3.32 -1.43 2.84
CA TRP A 617 -4.39 -0.50 3.22
C TRP A 617 -5.79 -1.09 2.98
N VAL A 618 -6.09 -1.61 1.78
CA VAL A 618 -7.40 -2.24 1.49
C VAL A 618 -7.70 -3.41 2.43
N LYS A 619 -6.71 -4.25 2.78
CA LYS A 619 -6.91 -5.32 3.77
C LYS A 619 -7.34 -4.72 5.11
N ASN A 620 -6.60 -3.74 5.62
CA ASN A 620 -6.85 -3.15 6.93
C ASN A 620 -8.23 -2.44 6.96
N SER A 621 -8.57 -1.68 5.92
CA SER A 621 -9.89 -1.04 5.79
C SER A 621 -11.01 -2.06 5.68
N LEU A 622 -10.87 -3.16 4.92
CA LEU A 622 -11.87 -4.24 4.88
C LEU A 622 -12.01 -4.98 6.23
N THR A 623 -10.92 -5.12 6.98
CA THR A 623 -10.93 -5.79 8.28
C THR A 623 -11.58 -4.96 9.39
N ALA A 624 -11.50 -3.62 9.36
CA ALA A 624 -11.91 -2.78 10.49
C ALA A 624 -12.78 -1.54 10.17
N GLU A 625 -12.74 -0.99 8.96
CA GLU A 625 -13.35 0.32 8.64
C GLU A 625 -14.58 0.21 7.71
N VAL A 626 -14.54 -0.73 6.76
CA VAL A 626 -15.53 -0.91 5.71
C VAL A 626 -16.50 -2.03 6.07
N ALA A 627 -17.80 -1.76 5.91
CA ALA A 627 -18.88 -2.66 6.31
C ALA A 627 -18.75 -3.15 7.77
N GLN A 628 -18.51 -2.24 8.73
CA GLN A 628 -18.55 -2.54 10.17
C GLN A 628 -19.89 -3.17 10.55
N CYS A 629 -19.88 -4.41 11.05
CA CYS A 629 -21.09 -5.24 11.10
C CYS A 629 -21.84 -5.23 12.45
N LYS A 630 -21.53 -4.29 13.36
CA LYS A 630 -22.26 -4.07 14.62
C LYS A 630 -23.79 -3.94 14.49
N PRO A 631 -24.38 -3.37 13.40
CA PRO A 631 -25.83 -3.42 13.19
C PRO A 631 -26.41 -4.84 13.14
N ILE A 632 -25.62 -5.84 12.74
CA ILE A 632 -26.03 -7.26 12.72
C ILE A 632 -26.11 -7.81 14.15
N SER A 633 -25.07 -7.62 14.99
CA SER A 633 -25.12 -8.08 16.39
C SER A 633 -26.23 -7.37 17.16
N ASN A 634 -26.39 -6.05 16.96
CA ASN A 634 -27.44 -5.26 17.63
C ASN A 634 -28.85 -5.77 17.31
N ILE A 635 -29.07 -6.34 16.11
CA ILE A 635 -30.35 -6.99 15.76
C ILE A 635 -30.49 -8.33 16.47
N VAL A 636 -29.44 -9.16 16.53
CA VAL A 636 -29.47 -10.43 17.28
C VAL A 636 -29.80 -10.19 18.75
N ASP A 637 -29.12 -9.23 19.38
CA ASP A 637 -29.37 -8.81 20.77
C ASP A 637 -30.80 -8.27 20.96
N SER A 638 -31.29 -7.48 19.99
CA SER A 638 -32.68 -6.97 20.03
C SER A 638 -33.73 -8.07 19.87
N MET A 639 -33.46 -9.09 19.06
CA MET A 639 -34.38 -10.20 18.83
C MET A 639 -34.49 -11.09 20.06
N GLU A 640 -33.37 -11.33 20.77
CA GLU A 640 -33.36 -11.95 22.10
C GLU A 640 -34.21 -11.16 23.10
N ILE A 641 -33.88 -9.89 23.33
CA ILE A 641 -34.54 -9.03 24.34
C ILE A 641 -36.06 -8.95 24.07
N VAL A 642 -36.46 -8.85 22.80
CA VAL A 642 -37.88 -8.76 22.41
C VAL A 642 -38.60 -10.11 22.53
N ALA A 643 -37.97 -11.22 22.12
CA ALA A 643 -38.58 -12.54 22.25
C ALA A 643 -38.73 -12.95 23.72
N CYS A 644 -37.66 -12.83 24.50
CA CYS A 644 -37.58 -13.35 25.86
C CYS A 644 -38.14 -12.34 26.86
N SER A 645 -37.41 -11.25 27.09
CA SER A 645 -37.71 -10.28 28.16
C SER A 645 -38.97 -9.44 27.95
N PHE A 646 -39.56 -9.43 26.74
CA PHE A 646 -40.84 -8.74 26.49
C PHE A 646 -42.00 -9.69 26.18
N ILE A 647 -41.84 -10.71 25.32
CA ILE A 647 -42.96 -11.61 24.98
C ILE A 647 -43.09 -12.74 26.01
N ILE A 648 -42.03 -13.53 26.24
CA ILE A 648 -42.11 -14.70 27.14
C ILE A 648 -42.30 -14.29 28.61
N ASP A 649 -41.60 -13.26 29.10
CA ASP A 649 -41.83 -12.70 30.44
C ASP A 649 -43.28 -12.19 30.64
N SER A 650 -43.87 -11.57 29.61
CA SER A 650 -45.28 -11.12 29.67
C SER A 650 -46.26 -12.29 29.71
N VAL A 651 -46.02 -13.34 28.90
CA VAL A 651 -46.82 -14.58 28.92
C VAL A 651 -46.69 -15.29 30.28
N ASN A 652 -45.47 -15.33 30.83
CA ASN A 652 -45.19 -15.94 32.12
C ASN A 652 -45.86 -15.20 33.28
N THR A 653 -45.77 -13.87 33.29
CA THR A 653 -46.52 -13.01 34.24
C THR A 653 -48.04 -13.21 34.12
N PHE A 654 -48.56 -13.36 32.91
CA PHE A 654 -49.99 -13.49 32.64
C PHE A 654 -50.57 -14.83 33.10
N TRP A 655 -49.95 -15.98 32.77
CA TRP A 655 -50.44 -17.28 33.26
C TRP A 655 -50.28 -17.40 34.78
N PHE A 656 -49.19 -16.86 35.35
CA PHE A 656 -48.97 -16.89 36.80
C PHE A 656 -50.05 -16.10 37.55
N GLY A 657 -50.36 -14.89 37.08
CA GLY A 657 -51.43 -14.06 37.64
C GLY A 657 -52.81 -14.71 37.54
N LEU A 658 -53.19 -15.23 36.36
CA LEU A 658 -54.47 -15.92 36.18
C LEU A 658 -54.55 -17.24 36.97
N GLY A 659 -53.46 -18.00 37.07
CA GLY A 659 -53.37 -19.22 37.86
C GLY A 659 -53.57 -18.95 39.35
N ALA A 660 -52.91 -17.92 39.89
CA ALA A 660 -53.11 -17.47 41.26
C ALA A 660 -54.57 -17.05 41.51
N CYS A 661 -55.19 -16.30 40.59
CA CYS A 661 -56.62 -15.99 40.66
C CYS A 661 -57.49 -17.26 40.67
N CYS A 662 -57.21 -18.26 39.82
CA CYS A 662 -57.99 -19.49 39.77
C CYS A 662 -57.85 -20.36 41.03
N VAL A 663 -56.68 -20.38 41.67
CA VAL A 663 -56.49 -21.01 42.99
C VAL A 663 -57.30 -20.27 44.06
N LEU A 664 -57.33 -18.94 44.05
CA LEU A 664 -58.12 -18.12 44.97
C LEU A 664 -59.63 -18.15 44.69
N LEU A 665 -60.08 -18.54 43.49
CA LEU A 665 -61.49 -18.78 43.20
C LEU A 665 -62.07 -19.93 44.05
N LEU A 666 -61.29 -20.97 44.38
CA LEU A 666 -61.79 -22.07 45.23
C LEU A 666 -62.26 -21.62 46.63
N PRO A 667 -61.43 -20.96 47.48
CA PRO A 667 -61.91 -20.42 48.75
C PRO A 667 -62.93 -19.29 48.53
N SER A 668 -62.81 -18.49 47.46
CA SER A 668 -63.79 -17.46 47.13
C SER A 668 -65.19 -18.03 46.85
N ILE A 669 -65.32 -19.20 46.22
CA ILE A 669 -66.60 -19.92 46.07
C ILE A 669 -67.14 -20.33 47.44
N ILE A 670 -66.31 -20.92 48.31
CA ILE A 670 -66.72 -21.36 49.66
C ILE A 670 -67.23 -20.16 50.48
N PHE A 671 -66.47 -19.06 50.50
CA PHE A 671 -66.89 -17.84 51.16
C PHE A 671 -68.11 -17.19 50.50
N SER A 672 -68.23 -17.20 49.17
CA SER A 672 -69.38 -16.62 48.46
C SER A 672 -70.67 -17.42 48.67
N LEU A 673 -70.60 -18.75 48.72
CA LEU A 673 -71.73 -19.62 49.07
C LEU A 673 -72.17 -19.44 50.53
N LYS A 674 -71.23 -19.20 51.45
CA LYS A 674 -71.53 -18.81 52.83
C LYS A 674 -72.10 -17.39 52.93
N LEU A 675 -71.57 -16.43 52.17
CA LEU A 675 -71.93 -15.01 52.23
C LEU A 675 -73.23 -14.68 51.48
N ALA A 676 -73.57 -15.35 50.38
CA ALA A 676 -74.79 -15.08 49.61
C ALA A 676 -76.06 -15.28 50.45
N LYS A 677 -76.01 -16.23 51.39
CA LYS A 677 -77.00 -16.46 52.45
C LYS A 677 -77.23 -15.24 53.35
N TYR A 678 -76.25 -14.36 53.49
CA TYR A 678 -76.29 -13.18 54.35
C TYR A 678 -76.62 -11.89 53.57
N TYR A 679 -77.08 -12.03 52.33
CA TYR A 679 -77.45 -10.90 51.47
C TYR A 679 -78.79 -11.07 50.75
N ARG A 680 -79.18 -12.30 50.35
CA ARG A 680 -80.53 -12.55 49.80
C ARG A 680 -81.62 -12.20 50.82
N ARG A 681 -82.80 -11.79 50.32
CA ARG A 681 -84.02 -11.68 51.14
C ARG A 681 -84.59 -13.08 51.37
N MET A 682 -85.20 -13.30 52.54
CA MET A 682 -85.91 -14.53 52.89
C MET A 682 -87.43 -14.28 52.84
N ASP A 683 -88.21 -15.35 52.72
CA ASP A 683 -89.64 -15.29 52.38
C ASP A 683 -90.59 -15.48 53.59
N THR A 684 -90.05 -15.73 54.78
CA THR A 684 -90.81 -15.86 56.05
C THR A 684 -90.08 -15.17 57.22
N GLU A 685 -90.85 -14.70 58.21
CA GLU A 685 -90.40 -14.33 59.56
C GLU A 685 -91.20 -15.16 60.57
N ASP A 686 -90.57 -15.62 61.65
CA ASP A 686 -91.27 -16.28 62.75
C ASP A 686 -91.96 -15.24 63.64
N VAL A 687 -93.25 -15.46 63.93
CA VAL A 687 -94.00 -14.66 64.90
C VAL A 687 -93.79 -15.28 66.28
N PHE A 688 -93.29 -14.49 67.23
CA PHE A 688 -93.37 -14.82 68.65
C PHE A 688 -94.76 -14.45 69.17
N GLU A 689 -95.48 -15.43 69.74
CA GLU A 689 -96.56 -15.15 70.70
C GLU A 689 -95.93 -14.74 72.05
N GLU A 690 -96.64 -13.93 72.84
CA GLU A 690 -96.13 -13.27 74.07
C GLU A 690 -95.96 -14.19 75.30
#